data_AF-A0A938PCY4-F1
#
_entry.id   AF-A0A938PCY4-F1
#
_cell.length_a   1.000
_cell.length_b   1.000
_cell.length_c   1.000
_cell.angle_alpha   90.00
_cell.angle_beta   90.00
_cell.angle_gamma   90.00
#
_symmetry.space_group_name_H-M   'P 1'
#
loop_
_entity.id
_entity.type
_entity.pdbx_description
1 polymer ?
#
loop_
_entity_poly.entity_id
_entity_poly.type
_entity_poly.pdbx_seq_one_letter_code
_entity_poly.pdbx_strand_id
1 'polypeptide(L)'
;MKVNRRLSINIHYFLLVIFSFIFISLVPLYAQDNDECMMCHNDKSLTKKIGTRTLSLFVDEKKIQNSTHNSVQCVECHADLKGADIPHEENLQKVNCGSCHKSQQTLYESCLHGKSKAKGDALAPTCKSCHGTHEILSSRNLRSITNPLQVPVLCGRCHREGSPVQRQRNIHQDMILENYSESIHGEGLLRKGLIVSATCTSCHTAHQILPHTDSRSTIARRNIAETCAKCHIQIEEVHRKVIKGELWEKEIHVLPACVDCHQPHKVRKVFYDQGMADRDCLRCHEKENLRAKDGRSISVKTDDLSHSAHIKTACSQCHTGVTPSKLRPCETITQKVDCSSCHTEVANEYQKSLHGQLFAKNDPNAPSCLECHGTHGIKGKRDFKSVSFPTNIPGLCARCHREGEKAAVRYKGKEHEIIDHYVESIHGKGLIKSGLIVTAVCTDCHTSHNELPAKDTASSVNRKNIAKTCGTCHHGIEEQFERSVHSPLVTATEKDLPACSDCHSAHKISRADSEGFKLTIMNQCGRCHESIAKTYFDTYHGKVSQLGYTKTAKCYDCHGAHDILPITNPESHLSRDNVVKTCQKCHPEANRRFAGYLTHATHHDPDKYPFLFWAFWGMTGLLVFTFVISGLHTILWLPRSLKMKREMKASQKEKSN
;
A
#
# COMPACT_ATOMS: atom_id res chain seq x y z
N MET A 1 -88.21 -9.79 12.77
CA MET A 1 -89.03 -9.97 13.99
C MET A 1 -89.41 -8.59 14.55
N LYS A 2 -90.71 -8.30 14.52
CA LYS A 2 -91.52 -7.35 15.34
C LYS A 2 -90.92 -7.07 16.75
N VAL A 3 -90.90 -5.90 17.40
CA VAL A 3 -91.94 -4.86 17.65
C VAL A 3 -91.34 -3.59 18.34
N ASN A 4 -91.90 -2.41 18.00
CA ASN A 4 -92.16 -1.11 18.68
C ASN A 4 -91.25 -0.60 19.83
N ARG A 5 -90.69 0.62 19.82
CA ARG A 5 -91.27 2.00 19.76
C ARG A 5 -92.38 2.31 20.78
N ARG A 6 -92.01 2.81 21.98
CA ARG A 6 -92.73 3.83 22.78
C ARG A 6 -91.93 4.16 24.06
N LEU A 7 -91.04 5.16 24.02
CA LEU A 7 -90.54 5.88 25.20
C LEU A 7 -89.71 7.12 24.77
N SER A 8 -90.31 8.16 24.17
CA SER A 8 -89.55 9.32 23.65
C SER A 8 -90.07 10.71 24.07
N ILE A 9 -90.77 10.84 25.19
CA ILE A 9 -91.40 12.14 25.54
C ILE A 9 -90.84 12.80 26.83
N ASN A 10 -90.09 12.09 27.69
CA ASN A 10 -89.61 12.67 28.96
C ASN A 10 -88.12 13.10 29.01
N ILE A 11 -87.36 13.00 27.91
CA ILE A 11 -85.93 13.37 27.90
C ILE A 11 -85.70 14.83 27.45
N HIS A 12 -86.61 15.42 26.67
CA HIS A 12 -86.43 16.78 26.14
C HIS A 12 -86.57 17.88 27.20
N TYR A 13 -87.39 17.68 28.23
CA TYR A 13 -87.55 18.69 29.30
C TYR A 13 -86.38 18.72 30.28
N PHE A 14 -85.66 17.61 30.46
CA PHE A 14 -84.50 17.53 31.37
C PHE A 14 -83.23 18.13 30.74
N LEU A 15 -83.08 18.03 29.40
CA LEU A 15 -81.96 18.63 28.68
C LEU A 15 -82.06 20.16 28.52
N LEU A 16 -83.27 20.72 28.44
CA LEU A 16 -83.49 22.17 28.31
C LEU A 16 -83.16 22.96 29.59
N VAL A 17 -83.36 22.36 30.77
CA VAL A 17 -83.06 23.02 32.05
C VAL A 17 -81.56 22.99 32.37
N ILE A 18 -80.84 21.95 31.95
CA ILE A 18 -79.37 21.86 32.10
C ILE A 18 -78.65 22.82 31.14
N PHE A 19 -79.18 23.05 29.94
CA PHE A 19 -78.59 23.98 28.98
C PHE A 19 -78.74 25.46 29.39
N SER A 20 -79.79 25.79 30.15
CA SER A 20 -80.02 27.16 30.64
C SER A 20 -79.10 27.54 31.81
N PHE A 21 -78.66 26.56 32.63
CA PHE A 21 -77.79 26.83 33.79
C PHE A 21 -76.28 26.92 33.46
N ILE A 22 -75.84 26.52 32.26
CA ILE A 22 -74.44 26.61 31.82
C ILE A 22 -74.09 28.00 31.24
N PHE A 23 -75.07 28.86 30.96
CA PHE A 23 -74.86 30.15 30.29
C PHE A 23 -74.59 31.35 31.22
N ILE A 24 -74.57 31.19 32.55
CA ILE A 24 -74.48 32.31 33.52
C ILE A 24 -73.15 32.28 34.32
N SER A 25 -72.04 31.87 33.72
CA SER A 25 -70.70 31.99 34.35
C SER A 25 -69.56 32.24 33.37
N LEU A 26 -69.82 32.98 32.28
CA LEU A 26 -68.78 33.60 31.47
C LEU A 26 -68.57 35.05 31.95
N VAL A 27 -67.77 35.18 33.01
CA VAL A 27 -67.03 36.43 33.23
C VAL A 27 -66.09 36.57 32.03
N PRO A 28 -66.13 37.66 31.24
CA PRO A 28 -65.13 37.86 30.21
C PRO A 28 -63.79 38.06 30.92
N LEU A 29 -62.95 37.02 30.91
CA LEU A 29 -61.52 37.23 30.98
C LEU A 29 -61.17 38.02 29.72
N TYR A 30 -61.02 39.33 29.87
CA TYR A 30 -60.44 40.18 28.85
C TYR A 30 -59.04 39.62 28.54
N ALA A 31 -58.94 38.83 27.48
CA ALA A 31 -57.68 38.60 26.83
C ALA A 31 -57.33 39.94 26.17
N GLN A 32 -56.33 40.63 26.72
CA GLN A 32 -55.80 41.86 26.17
C GLN A 32 -55.33 41.57 24.72
N ASP A 33 -56.07 42.08 23.75
CA ASP A 33 -55.80 41.86 22.32
C ASP A 33 -54.71 42.82 21.83
N ASN A 34 -53.97 42.43 20.79
CA ASN A 34 -52.91 43.25 20.19
C ASN A 34 -53.43 44.61 19.72
N ASP A 35 -54.70 44.68 19.30
CA ASP A 35 -55.36 45.91 18.84
C ASP A 35 -55.26 47.04 19.86
N GLU A 36 -55.41 46.75 21.16
CA GLU A 36 -55.31 47.74 22.24
C GLU A 36 -53.91 48.35 22.33
N CYS A 37 -52.87 47.55 22.07
CA CYS A 37 -51.48 48.03 22.04
C CYS A 37 -51.23 48.89 20.79
N MET A 38 -51.77 48.47 19.65
CA MET A 38 -51.54 49.12 18.37
C MET A 38 -52.25 50.48 18.23
N MET A 39 -53.26 50.77 19.07
CA MET A 39 -53.89 52.10 19.15
C MET A 39 -52.86 53.22 19.37
N CYS A 40 -51.80 52.96 20.15
CA CYS A 40 -50.72 53.92 20.38
C CYS A 40 -49.43 53.55 19.62
N HIS A 41 -49.08 52.25 19.56
CA HIS A 41 -47.80 51.83 18.99
C HIS A 41 -47.73 51.80 17.46
N ASN A 42 -48.84 52.05 16.75
CA ASN A 42 -48.84 52.23 15.29
C ASN A 42 -48.46 53.67 14.86
N ASP A 43 -48.25 54.60 15.81
CA ASP A 43 -47.81 55.96 15.49
C ASP A 43 -46.29 56.05 15.31
N LYS A 44 -45.85 56.43 14.09
CA LYS A 44 -44.43 56.62 13.74
C LYS A 44 -43.76 57.78 14.49
N SER A 45 -44.55 58.72 15.01
CA SER A 45 -44.06 59.88 15.77
C SER A 45 -43.78 59.55 17.25
N LEU A 46 -44.26 58.38 17.73
CA LEU A 46 -44.13 57.99 19.12
C LEU A 46 -42.67 57.70 19.48
N THR A 47 -42.14 58.46 20.43
CA THR A 47 -40.74 58.36 20.87
C THR A 47 -40.61 58.48 22.39
N LYS A 48 -39.56 57.87 22.95
CA LYS A 48 -39.13 58.00 24.33
C LYS A 48 -37.69 58.49 24.40
N LYS A 49 -37.41 59.43 25.29
CA LYS A 49 -36.05 59.91 25.54
C LYS A 49 -35.39 59.07 26.64
N ILE A 50 -34.26 58.44 26.34
CA ILE A 50 -33.46 57.70 27.32
C ILE A 50 -32.06 58.32 27.33
N GLY A 51 -31.79 59.14 28.36
CA GLY A 51 -30.57 59.93 28.45
C GLY A 51 -30.45 60.94 27.29
N THR A 52 -29.38 60.85 26.49
CA THR A 52 -29.15 61.70 25.31
C THR A 52 -29.73 61.15 24.01
N ARG A 53 -30.38 59.98 24.03
CA ARG A 53 -30.90 59.31 22.81
C ARG A 53 -32.43 59.30 22.80
N THR A 54 -33.01 59.63 21.65
CA THR A 54 -34.44 59.47 21.35
C THR A 54 -34.65 58.09 20.73
N LEU A 55 -35.44 57.23 21.36
CA LEU A 55 -35.87 55.93 20.82
C LEU A 55 -37.28 56.05 20.24
N SER A 56 -37.52 55.49 19.06
CA SER A 56 -38.87 55.29 18.56
C SER A 56 -39.53 54.11 19.28
N LEU A 57 -40.80 54.28 19.63
CA LEU A 57 -41.67 53.25 20.20
C LEU A 57 -42.65 52.67 19.15
N PHE A 58 -42.51 53.08 17.89
CA PHE A 58 -43.33 52.59 16.78
C PHE A 58 -43.10 51.10 16.54
N VAL A 59 -44.20 50.38 16.34
CA VAL A 59 -44.25 48.97 16.00
C VAL A 59 -44.94 48.81 14.65
N ASP A 60 -44.22 48.25 13.68
CA ASP A 60 -44.77 47.92 12.37
C ASP A 60 -45.47 46.56 12.43
N GLU A 61 -46.79 46.57 12.44
CA GLU A 61 -47.62 45.37 12.53
C GLU A 61 -47.30 44.36 11.41
N LYS A 62 -47.00 44.85 10.20
CA LYS A 62 -46.66 43.98 9.05
C LYS A 62 -45.41 43.16 9.30
N LYS A 63 -44.47 43.67 10.12
CA LYS A 63 -43.26 42.93 10.48
C LYS A 63 -43.55 41.80 11.47
N ILE A 64 -44.48 42.03 12.40
CA ILE A 64 -44.93 41.01 13.36
C ILE A 64 -45.71 39.92 12.64
N GLN A 65 -46.63 40.27 11.74
CA GLN A 65 -47.39 39.29 10.95
C GLN A 65 -46.49 38.37 10.10
N ASN A 66 -45.34 38.87 9.64
CA ASN A 66 -44.34 38.10 8.91
C ASN A 66 -43.32 37.38 9.81
N SER A 67 -43.37 37.61 11.12
CA SER A 67 -42.52 36.94 12.12
C SER A 67 -42.95 35.48 12.32
N THR A 68 -42.03 34.66 12.82
CA THR A 68 -42.34 33.29 13.25
C THR A 68 -43.24 33.27 14.50
N HIS A 69 -43.32 34.41 15.21
CA HIS A 69 -44.18 34.61 16.37
C HIS A 69 -45.48 35.36 16.01
N ASN A 70 -45.95 35.31 14.77
CA ASN A 70 -47.15 36.05 14.35
C ASN A 70 -48.44 35.66 15.10
N SER A 71 -48.48 34.48 15.71
CA SER A 71 -49.59 33.97 16.49
C SER A 71 -49.45 34.26 18.00
N VAL A 72 -48.38 34.95 18.42
CA VAL A 72 -48.09 35.25 19.83
C VAL A 72 -48.58 36.67 20.14
N GLN A 73 -49.38 36.82 21.20
CA GLN A 73 -49.87 38.13 21.63
C GLN A 73 -48.75 38.97 22.25
N CYS A 74 -48.84 40.30 22.17
CA CYS A 74 -47.81 41.23 22.66
C CYS A 74 -47.48 40.98 24.13
N VAL A 75 -48.51 40.78 24.97
CA VAL A 75 -48.38 40.51 26.41
C VAL A 75 -47.78 39.15 26.74
N GLU A 76 -47.70 38.22 25.79
CA GLU A 76 -46.98 36.95 26.01
C GLU A 76 -45.46 37.14 25.95
N CYS A 77 -44.99 38.12 25.18
CA CYS A 77 -43.59 38.56 25.19
C CYS A 77 -43.33 39.61 26.28
N HIS A 78 -44.25 40.56 26.42
CA HIS A 78 -44.27 41.61 27.43
C HIS A 78 -45.11 41.17 28.63
N ALA A 79 -44.66 40.13 29.32
CA ALA A 79 -45.41 39.48 30.40
C ALA A 79 -45.76 40.41 31.57
N ASP A 80 -45.00 41.49 31.75
CA ASP A 80 -45.24 42.55 32.73
C ASP A 80 -46.42 43.48 32.38
N LEU A 81 -46.90 43.45 31.13
CA LEU A 81 -48.06 44.21 30.68
C LEU A 81 -49.38 43.45 30.79
N LYS A 82 -49.34 42.16 31.13
CA LYS A 82 -50.55 41.33 31.17
C LYS A 82 -51.52 41.84 32.24
N GLY A 83 -52.64 42.44 31.81
CA GLY A 83 -53.64 43.02 32.70
C GLY A 83 -53.19 44.31 33.39
N ALA A 84 -52.17 44.98 32.85
CA ALA A 84 -51.75 46.30 33.28
C ALA A 84 -52.68 47.40 32.72
N ASP A 85 -52.83 48.49 33.47
CA ASP A 85 -53.57 49.67 33.01
C ASP A 85 -52.87 50.33 31.81
N ILE A 86 -53.65 50.75 30.80
CA ILE A 86 -53.15 51.47 29.61
C ILE A 86 -53.66 52.92 29.68
N PRO A 87 -52.82 53.96 29.52
CA PRO A 87 -51.39 53.91 29.19
C PRO A 87 -50.53 53.33 30.32
N HIS A 88 -49.66 52.38 29.96
CA HIS A 88 -48.81 51.66 30.91
C HIS A 88 -47.62 52.49 31.38
N GLU A 89 -47.00 52.09 32.50
CA GLU A 89 -45.79 52.74 33.01
C GLU A 89 -44.64 52.73 31.98
N GLU A 90 -43.77 53.74 32.06
CA GLU A 90 -42.67 53.89 31.11
C GLU A 90 -41.55 52.85 31.26
N ASN A 91 -41.42 52.22 32.44
CA ASN A 91 -40.29 51.37 32.79
C ASN A 91 -40.67 49.89 32.75
N LEU A 92 -40.78 49.36 31.53
CA LEU A 92 -41.07 47.96 31.29
C LEU A 92 -39.88 47.04 31.56
N GLN A 93 -40.19 45.83 32.01
CA GLN A 93 -39.22 44.75 32.09
C GLN A 93 -38.77 44.34 30.69
N LYS A 94 -37.54 43.82 30.61
CA LYS A 94 -37.00 43.32 29.33
C LYS A 94 -37.63 41.97 29.00
N VAL A 95 -38.11 41.83 27.77
CA VAL A 95 -38.63 40.57 27.22
C VAL A 95 -37.64 39.42 27.46
N ASN A 96 -38.13 38.34 28.06
CA ASN A 96 -37.36 37.14 28.37
C ASN A 96 -37.75 35.99 27.44
N CYS A 97 -37.02 35.81 26.35
CA CYS A 97 -37.25 34.70 25.40
C CYS A 97 -37.13 33.31 26.06
N GLY A 98 -36.41 33.20 27.18
CA GLY A 98 -36.17 31.94 27.89
C GLY A 98 -37.39 31.39 28.63
N SER A 99 -38.46 32.16 28.80
CA SER A 99 -39.73 31.66 29.35
C SER A 99 -40.29 30.51 28.51
N CYS A 100 -40.22 30.66 27.18
CA CYS A 100 -40.66 29.67 26.20
C CYS A 100 -39.48 28.88 25.61
N HIS A 101 -38.34 29.51 25.34
CA HIS A 101 -37.15 28.87 24.75
C HIS A 101 -36.13 28.39 25.80
N LYS A 102 -36.59 27.65 26.81
CA LYS A 102 -35.78 27.20 27.96
C LYS A 102 -34.48 26.51 27.57
N SER A 103 -34.52 25.58 26.61
CA SER A 103 -33.33 24.84 26.17
C SER A 103 -32.24 25.75 25.58
N GLN A 104 -32.65 26.70 24.73
CA GLN A 104 -31.72 27.65 24.10
C GLN A 104 -31.18 28.66 25.11
N GLN A 105 -32.02 29.06 26.08
CA GLN A 105 -31.60 29.91 27.18
C GLN A 105 -30.51 29.25 28.03
N THR A 106 -30.69 27.98 28.42
CA THR A 106 -29.68 27.22 29.18
C THR A 106 -28.36 27.09 28.42
N LEU A 107 -28.40 26.81 27.11
CA LEU A 107 -27.20 26.74 26.28
C LEU A 107 -26.47 28.09 26.24
N TYR A 108 -27.23 29.18 26.00
CA TYR A 108 -26.70 30.53 25.94
C TYR A 108 -26.05 30.96 27.26
N GLU A 109 -26.67 30.69 28.40
CA GLU A 109 -26.11 30.99 29.72
C GLU A 109 -24.77 30.27 29.97
N SER A 110 -24.61 29.07 29.42
CA SER A 110 -23.36 28.30 29.53
C SER A 110 -22.23 28.78 28.61
N CYS A 111 -22.56 29.52 27.54
CA CYS A 111 -21.61 29.96 26.52
C CYS A 111 -20.82 31.23 26.92
N LEU A 112 -19.78 31.56 26.14
CA LEU A 112 -18.94 32.75 26.40
C LEU A 112 -19.74 34.06 26.34
N HIS A 113 -20.67 34.20 25.39
CA HIS A 113 -21.51 35.40 25.28
C HIS A 113 -22.45 35.57 26.47
N GLY A 114 -23.15 34.50 26.88
CA GLY A 114 -24.05 34.54 28.04
C GLY A 114 -23.31 34.80 29.35
N LYS A 115 -22.16 34.16 29.56
CA LYS A 115 -21.29 34.43 30.72
C LYS A 115 -20.79 35.87 30.74
N SER A 116 -20.43 36.44 29.59
CA SER A 116 -19.99 37.84 29.49
C SER A 116 -21.15 38.80 29.80
N LYS A 117 -22.35 38.52 29.28
CA LYS A 117 -23.56 39.27 29.60
C LYS A 117 -23.91 39.21 31.09
N ALA A 118 -23.81 38.03 31.71
CA ALA A 118 -24.07 37.86 33.14
C ALA A 118 -23.09 38.67 34.02
N LYS A 119 -21.87 38.90 33.53
CA LYS A 119 -20.87 39.80 34.15
C LYS A 119 -21.10 41.29 33.88
N GLY A 120 -22.18 41.66 33.19
CA GLY A 120 -22.51 43.05 32.87
C GLY A 120 -21.74 43.62 31.68
N ASP A 121 -21.14 42.80 30.81
CA ASP A 121 -20.44 43.28 29.62
C ASP A 121 -21.43 43.89 28.60
N ALA A 122 -21.32 45.19 28.37
CA ALA A 122 -22.16 45.93 27.44
C ALA A 122 -21.98 45.50 25.97
N LEU A 123 -20.84 44.89 25.62
CA LEU A 123 -20.55 44.38 24.27
C LEU A 123 -21.03 42.94 24.05
N ALA A 124 -21.51 42.25 25.09
CA ALA A 124 -21.98 40.88 24.96
C ALA A 124 -23.30 40.83 24.16
N PRO A 125 -23.38 40.00 23.09
CA PRO A 125 -24.60 39.89 22.29
C PRO A 125 -25.70 39.21 23.09
N THR A 126 -26.95 39.55 22.80
CA THR A 126 -28.17 39.01 23.41
C THR A 126 -29.03 38.30 22.36
N CYS A 127 -30.11 37.63 22.76
CA CYS A 127 -31.04 37.00 21.83
C CYS A 127 -31.48 37.97 20.73
N LYS A 128 -31.82 39.22 21.09
CA LYS A 128 -32.28 40.24 20.15
C LYS A 128 -31.22 40.71 19.16
N SER A 129 -29.93 40.69 19.53
CA SER A 129 -28.88 41.12 18.60
C SER A 129 -28.60 40.08 17.52
N CYS A 130 -28.97 38.81 17.78
CA CYS A 130 -28.78 37.70 16.85
C CYS A 130 -30.04 37.30 16.10
N HIS A 131 -31.24 37.49 16.69
CA HIS A 131 -32.53 37.09 16.09
C HIS A 131 -33.43 38.26 15.69
N GLY A 132 -33.17 39.47 16.18
CA GLY A 132 -34.04 40.62 16.01
C GLY A 132 -35.03 40.80 17.17
N THR A 133 -35.97 41.73 17.02
CA THR A 133 -37.00 42.05 18.04
C THR A 133 -38.38 41.61 17.56
N HIS A 134 -39.11 42.47 16.83
CA HIS A 134 -40.47 42.20 16.35
C HIS A 134 -40.52 41.53 14.97
N GLU A 135 -39.37 41.40 14.29
CA GLU A 135 -39.21 40.76 12.98
C GLU A 135 -38.29 39.53 13.10
N ILE A 136 -38.74 38.51 13.83
CA ILE A 136 -37.97 37.27 14.04
C ILE A 136 -38.35 36.28 12.94
N LEU A 137 -37.48 36.16 11.94
CA LEU A 137 -37.70 35.27 10.80
C LEU A 137 -37.04 33.91 11.03
N SER A 138 -37.71 32.85 10.59
CA SER A 138 -37.15 31.49 10.53
C SER A 138 -35.80 31.49 9.81
N SER A 139 -34.82 30.72 10.30
CA SER A 139 -33.49 30.59 9.69
C SER A 139 -33.53 30.06 8.25
N ARG A 140 -34.63 29.42 7.84
CA ARG A 140 -34.85 28.98 6.45
C ARG A 140 -35.20 30.14 5.50
N ASN A 141 -35.69 31.27 6.03
CA ASN A 141 -36.00 32.45 5.24
C ASN A 141 -34.70 33.16 4.84
N LEU A 142 -34.51 33.44 3.56
CA LEU A 142 -33.32 34.11 3.02
C LEU A 142 -33.09 35.52 3.60
N ARG A 143 -34.16 36.19 4.05
CA ARG A 143 -34.07 37.51 4.71
C ARG A 143 -33.74 37.41 6.20
N SER A 144 -33.79 36.23 6.81
CA SER A 144 -33.43 36.06 8.22
C SER A 144 -31.95 36.31 8.44
N ILE A 145 -31.63 37.09 9.46
CA ILE A 145 -30.24 37.34 9.90
C ILE A 145 -29.53 36.07 10.38
N THR A 146 -30.29 35.01 10.69
CA THR A 146 -29.75 33.69 11.07
C THR A 146 -29.73 32.68 9.93
N ASN A 147 -30.08 33.09 8.70
CA ASN A 147 -29.94 32.25 7.52
C ASN A 147 -28.44 31.93 7.26
N PRO A 148 -28.08 30.71 6.81
CA PRO A 148 -26.68 30.35 6.55
C PRO A 148 -25.91 31.38 5.70
N LEU A 149 -26.55 31.99 4.70
CA LEU A 149 -25.92 33.04 3.87
C LEU A 149 -25.62 34.33 4.64
N GLN A 150 -26.39 34.63 5.69
CA GLN A 150 -26.24 35.83 6.52
C GLN A 150 -25.38 35.60 7.77
N VAL A 151 -25.14 34.36 8.19
CA VAL A 151 -24.37 34.02 9.41
C VAL A 151 -22.98 34.69 9.44
N PRO A 152 -22.15 34.67 8.37
CA PRO A 152 -20.85 35.35 8.40
C PRO A 152 -20.98 36.85 8.65
N VAL A 153 -21.97 37.50 8.04
CA VAL A 153 -22.24 38.93 8.23
C VAL A 153 -22.74 39.20 9.66
N LEU A 154 -23.61 38.35 10.20
CA LEU A 154 -24.13 38.46 11.56
C LEU A 154 -23.00 38.42 12.59
N CYS A 155 -22.17 37.37 12.54
CA CYS A 155 -21.00 37.23 13.43
C CYS A 155 -20.02 38.39 13.22
N GLY A 156 -19.85 38.79 11.96
CA GLY A 156 -19.01 39.89 11.53
C GLY A 156 -19.37 41.27 12.06
N ARG A 157 -20.60 41.50 12.52
CA ARG A 157 -20.96 42.78 13.16
C ARG A 157 -20.09 43.08 14.38
N CYS A 158 -19.67 42.03 15.07
CA CYS A 158 -18.80 42.11 16.25
C CYS A 158 -17.43 41.48 16.01
N HIS A 159 -17.31 40.39 15.25
CA HIS A 159 -16.05 39.68 15.01
C HIS A 159 -15.43 40.06 13.66
N ARG A 160 -15.24 41.37 13.45
CA ARG A 160 -14.50 41.93 12.31
C ARG A 160 -13.44 42.89 12.79
N GLU A 161 -12.49 43.14 11.92
CA GLU A 161 -11.34 44.00 12.17
C GLU A 161 -11.81 45.42 12.45
N GLY A 162 -11.30 46.00 13.54
CA GLY A 162 -11.66 47.35 13.95
C GLY A 162 -12.99 47.47 14.70
N SER A 163 -13.72 46.37 14.96
CA SER A 163 -14.88 46.41 15.84
C SER A 163 -14.48 46.70 17.30
N PRO A 164 -15.39 47.23 18.14
CA PRO A 164 -15.13 47.39 19.56
C PRO A 164 -14.76 46.09 20.27
N VAL A 165 -15.35 44.96 19.84
CA VAL A 165 -15.08 43.64 20.43
C VAL A 165 -13.66 43.19 20.11
N GLN A 166 -13.22 43.29 18.86
CA GLN A 166 -11.85 42.89 18.47
C GLN A 166 -10.79 43.81 19.10
N ARG A 167 -11.06 45.10 19.24
CA ARG A 167 -10.12 46.06 19.86
C ARG A 167 -10.00 45.94 21.37
N GLN A 168 -11.07 45.54 22.06
CA GLN A 168 -11.14 45.56 23.54
C GLN A 168 -11.06 44.17 24.18
N ARG A 169 -11.06 43.10 23.39
CA ARG A 169 -11.03 41.72 23.87
C ARG A 169 -9.92 40.94 23.18
N ASN A 170 -9.28 40.04 23.92
CA ASN A 170 -8.26 39.17 23.36
C ASN A 170 -8.93 38.04 22.56
N ILE A 171 -8.87 38.13 21.23
CA ILE A 171 -9.31 37.10 20.31
C ILE A 171 -8.07 36.58 19.59
N HIS A 172 -7.79 35.27 19.69
CA HIS A 172 -6.56 34.65 19.19
C HIS A 172 -6.42 34.61 17.64
N GLN A 173 -7.34 35.23 16.90
CA GLN A 173 -7.37 35.22 15.44
C GLN A 173 -7.74 36.61 14.95
N ASP A 174 -6.96 37.12 14.00
CA ASP A 174 -7.22 38.35 13.27
C ASP A 174 -7.75 38.05 11.87
N MET A 175 -8.38 39.02 11.23
CA MET A 175 -8.89 38.91 9.85
C MET A 175 -9.90 37.78 9.67
N ILE A 176 -10.73 37.50 10.68
CA ILE A 176 -11.54 36.26 10.75
C ILE A 176 -12.52 36.17 9.58
N LEU A 177 -13.22 37.26 9.26
CA LEU A 177 -14.17 37.28 8.14
C LEU A 177 -13.47 37.16 6.79
N GLU A 178 -12.37 37.89 6.63
CA GLU A 178 -11.59 37.88 5.40
C GLU A 178 -11.03 36.48 5.16
N ASN A 179 -10.34 35.93 6.15
CA ASN A 179 -9.83 34.56 6.11
C ASN A 179 -10.97 33.59 5.79
N TYR A 180 -12.13 33.69 6.47
CA TYR A 180 -13.25 32.77 6.24
C TYR A 180 -13.75 32.89 4.80
N SER A 181 -13.85 34.10 4.26
CA SER A 181 -14.28 34.35 2.89
C SER A 181 -13.33 33.78 1.84
N GLU A 182 -12.05 33.64 2.19
CA GLU A 182 -11.06 32.95 1.37
C GLU A 182 -11.17 31.44 1.49
N SER A 183 -11.69 30.91 2.62
CA SER A 183 -11.79 29.46 2.86
C SER A 183 -12.65 28.74 1.80
N ILE A 184 -12.49 27.41 1.63
CA ILE A 184 -13.30 26.65 0.65
C ILE A 184 -14.80 26.67 1.01
N HIS A 185 -15.11 26.72 2.31
CA HIS A 185 -16.47 26.88 2.80
C HIS A 185 -17.00 28.30 2.53
N GLY A 186 -16.17 29.34 2.69
CA GLY A 186 -16.50 30.71 2.34
C GLY A 186 -16.67 30.92 0.84
N GLU A 187 -15.82 30.30 0.01
CA GLU A 187 -15.97 30.31 -1.46
C GLU A 187 -17.30 29.65 -1.86
N GLY A 188 -17.59 28.46 -1.30
CA GLY A 188 -18.86 27.76 -1.52
C GLY A 188 -20.06 28.61 -1.13
N LEU A 189 -20.05 29.19 0.07
CA LEU A 189 -21.18 29.96 0.60
C LEU A 189 -21.34 31.33 -0.07
N LEU A 190 -20.28 32.15 -0.09
CA LEU A 190 -20.33 33.57 -0.46
C LEU A 190 -20.19 33.79 -1.97
N ARG A 191 -19.40 32.97 -2.67
CA ARG A 191 -19.19 33.13 -4.13
C ARG A 191 -20.09 32.23 -4.96
N LYS A 192 -20.37 31.01 -4.49
CA LYS A 192 -21.19 30.02 -5.22
C LYS A 192 -22.61 29.87 -4.69
N GLY A 193 -22.96 30.54 -3.58
CA GLY A 193 -24.33 30.51 -3.02
C GLY A 193 -24.74 29.17 -2.41
N LEU A 194 -23.80 28.28 -2.11
CA LEU A 194 -24.07 26.95 -1.57
C LEU A 194 -24.40 27.04 -0.07
N ILE A 195 -25.69 27.04 0.26
CA ILE A 195 -26.17 27.12 1.66
C ILE A 195 -25.81 25.90 2.52
N VAL A 196 -25.36 24.81 1.89
CA VAL A 196 -24.84 23.60 2.54
C VAL A 196 -23.39 23.74 3.01
N SER A 197 -22.68 24.78 2.55
CA SER A 197 -21.32 25.04 3.00
C SER A 197 -21.30 25.39 4.49
N ALA A 198 -20.31 24.87 5.21
CA ALA A 198 -20.18 25.06 6.65
C ALA A 198 -20.00 26.55 6.99
N THR A 199 -20.71 27.02 8.01
CA THR A 199 -20.64 28.41 8.51
C THR A 199 -20.02 28.44 9.90
N CYS A 200 -19.88 29.63 10.50
CA CYS A 200 -19.36 29.79 11.86
C CYS A 200 -20.09 28.89 12.88
N THR A 201 -21.42 28.78 12.77
CA THR A 201 -22.24 27.99 13.69
C THR A 201 -22.18 26.49 13.43
N SER A 202 -21.72 26.06 12.24
CA SER A 202 -21.49 24.64 11.93
C SER A 202 -20.34 24.07 12.78
N CYS A 203 -19.32 24.87 13.06
CA CYS A 203 -18.17 24.47 13.87
C CYS A 203 -18.28 24.91 15.33
N HIS A 204 -18.75 26.13 15.62
CA HIS A 204 -18.78 26.70 16.98
C HIS A 204 -20.11 26.50 17.74
N THR A 205 -21.13 25.96 17.08
CA THR A 205 -22.55 25.97 17.51
C THR A 205 -23.16 27.37 17.59
N ALA A 206 -24.49 27.47 17.51
CA ALA A 206 -25.19 28.78 17.52
C ALA A 206 -25.42 29.33 18.93
N HIS A 207 -25.84 28.47 19.87
CA HIS A 207 -26.25 28.87 21.22
C HIS A 207 -25.30 28.40 22.32
N GLN A 208 -24.26 27.62 22.02
CA GLN A 208 -23.29 27.12 22.99
C GLN A 208 -21.83 27.35 22.54
N ILE A 209 -21.50 28.59 22.18
CA ILE A 209 -20.14 28.97 21.77
C ILE A 209 -19.19 28.92 22.99
N LEU A 210 -18.36 27.89 23.03
CA LEU A 210 -17.38 27.60 24.08
C LEU A 210 -15.95 27.76 23.55
N PRO A 211 -14.96 28.10 24.41
CA PRO A 211 -13.56 28.17 23.99
C PRO A 211 -13.04 26.78 23.63
N HIS A 212 -12.03 26.70 22.75
CA HIS A 212 -11.38 25.43 22.35
C HIS A 212 -10.73 24.67 23.52
N THR A 213 -10.53 25.33 24.66
CA THR A 213 -10.02 24.72 25.89
C THR A 213 -11.09 24.01 26.72
N ASP A 214 -12.38 24.31 26.50
CA ASP A 214 -13.48 23.63 27.19
C ASP A 214 -13.75 22.29 26.50
N SER A 215 -13.70 21.22 27.27
CA SER A 215 -13.81 19.85 26.77
C SER A 215 -15.18 19.52 26.13
N ARG A 216 -16.21 20.34 26.39
CA ARG A 216 -17.55 20.26 25.79
C ARG A 216 -17.66 21.04 24.47
N SER A 217 -16.67 21.85 24.12
CA SER A 217 -16.68 22.62 22.89
C SER A 217 -16.52 21.69 21.67
N THR A 218 -17.31 21.90 20.63
CA THR A 218 -17.18 21.18 19.35
C THR A 218 -15.81 21.41 18.69
N ILE A 219 -15.18 22.54 18.97
CA ILE A 219 -13.83 22.88 18.51
C ILE A 219 -12.73 22.52 19.51
N ALA A 220 -13.05 21.78 20.58
CA ALA A 220 -12.02 21.24 21.46
C ALA A 220 -11.19 20.21 20.71
N ARG A 221 -9.86 20.17 20.94
CA ARG A 221 -8.92 19.31 20.19
C ARG A 221 -9.42 17.87 19.98
N ARG A 222 -10.01 17.27 21.02
CA ARG A 222 -10.56 15.90 20.99
C ARG A 222 -11.88 15.73 20.22
N ASN A 223 -12.65 16.80 20.02
CA ASN A 223 -13.98 16.80 19.37
C ASN A 223 -13.93 17.29 17.91
N ILE A 224 -12.78 17.80 17.44
CA ILE A 224 -12.63 18.38 16.09
C ILE A 224 -12.92 17.34 15.01
N ALA A 225 -12.38 16.12 15.16
CA ALA A 225 -12.60 15.04 14.19
C ALA A 225 -14.09 14.71 14.03
N GLU A 226 -14.79 14.54 15.16
CA GLU A 226 -16.25 14.31 15.18
C GLU A 226 -17.01 15.48 14.53
N THR A 227 -16.61 16.72 14.80
CA THR A 227 -17.24 17.90 14.21
C THR A 227 -17.12 17.94 12.69
N CYS A 228 -15.94 17.62 12.14
CA CYS A 228 -15.72 17.55 10.70
C CYS A 228 -16.44 16.36 10.06
N ALA A 229 -16.47 15.21 10.75
CA ALA A 229 -17.10 13.98 10.27
C ALA A 229 -18.62 14.09 10.06
N LYS A 230 -19.29 15.08 10.68
CA LYS A 230 -20.71 15.38 10.42
C LYS A 230 -21.02 15.64 8.95
N CYS A 231 -20.04 16.12 8.18
CA CYS A 231 -20.18 16.36 6.75
C CYS A 231 -19.15 15.58 5.92
N HIS A 232 -17.94 15.38 6.44
CA HIS A 232 -16.88 14.63 5.77
C HIS A 232 -16.87 13.16 6.20
N ILE A 233 -17.96 12.44 5.94
CA ILE A 233 -18.15 11.05 6.40
C ILE A 233 -17.15 10.04 5.81
N GLN A 234 -16.59 10.31 4.62
CA GLN A 234 -15.57 9.46 3.97
C GLN A 234 -14.14 9.96 4.22
N ILE A 235 -13.93 10.80 5.24
CA ILE A 235 -12.61 11.39 5.49
C ILE A 235 -11.55 10.32 5.80
N GLU A 236 -11.97 9.20 6.39
CA GLU A 236 -11.13 8.03 6.63
C GLU A 236 -10.59 7.42 5.33
N GLU A 237 -11.41 7.34 4.27
CA GLU A 237 -11.00 6.82 2.95
C GLU A 237 -9.96 7.73 2.28
N VAL A 238 -10.18 9.05 2.38
CA VAL A 238 -9.30 10.06 1.79
C VAL A 238 -7.95 10.12 2.52
N HIS A 239 -7.92 9.85 3.83
CA HIS A 239 -6.70 9.93 4.65
C HIS A 239 -6.04 8.58 4.96
N ARG A 240 -6.51 7.44 4.41
CA ARG A 240 -5.89 6.11 4.64
C ARG A 240 -4.39 6.05 4.34
N LYS A 241 -3.92 6.91 3.41
CA LYS A 241 -2.49 7.00 3.02
C LYS A 241 -1.63 7.78 4.02
N VAL A 242 -2.24 8.62 4.86
CA VAL A 242 -1.54 9.48 5.83
C VAL A 242 -1.72 8.97 7.26
N ILE A 243 -2.86 8.36 7.56
CA ILE A 243 -3.23 7.82 8.88
C ILE A 243 -3.74 6.38 8.69
N LYS A 244 -3.19 5.43 9.46
CA LYS A 244 -3.61 4.01 9.41
C LYS A 244 -5.12 3.90 9.63
N GLY A 245 -5.81 3.18 8.75
CA GLY A 245 -7.27 2.99 8.81
C GLY A 245 -7.77 2.53 10.20
N GLU A 246 -7.06 1.60 10.84
CA GLU A 246 -7.45 1.09 12.16
C GLU A 246 -7.47 2.15 13.28
N LEU A 247 -6.68 3.23 13.17
CA LEU A 247 -6.66 4.30 14.16
C LEU A 247 -7.93 5.18 14.09
N TRP A 248 -8.58 5.24 12.93
CA TRP A 248 -9.88 5.89 12.77
C TRP A 248 -11.01 5.11 13.47
N GLU A 249 -10.88 3.80 13.60
CA GLU A 249 -11.90 2.96 14.23
C GLU A 249 -11.64 2.77 15.74
N LYS A 250 -10.38 2.62 16.15
CA LYS A 250 -10.03 2.21 17.51
C LYS A 250 -9.60 3.36 18.43
N GLU A 251 -8.98 4.42 17.90
CA GLU A 251 -8.36 5.47 18.72
C GLU A 251 -8.46 6.89 18.09
N ILE A 252 -9.67 7.35 17.76
CA ILE A 252 -9.91 8.68 17.12
C ILE A 252 -9.21 9.86 17.84
N HIS A 253 -9.04 9.78 19.16
CA HIS A 253 -8.50 10.84 19.99
C HIS A 253 -6.97 10.98 19.94
N VAL A 254 -6.23 10.01 19.38
CA VAL A 254 -4.76 10.11 19.17
C VAL A 254 -4.40 10.63 17.78
N LEU A 255 -5.38 10.81 16.90
CA LEU A 255 -5.17 11.37 15.57
C LEU A 255 -4.76 12.86 15.67
N PRO A 256 -3.84 13.35 14.81
CA PRO A 256 -3.63 14.78 14.64
C PRO A 256 -4.97 15.47 14.40
N ALA A 257 -5.23 16.59 15.06
CA ALA A 257 -6.47 17.30 14.82
C ALA A 257 -6.44 17.80 13.37
N CYS A 258 -7.55 17.72 12.63
CA CYS A 258 -7.59 18.15 11.22
C CYS A 258 -7.00 19.56 11.04
N VAL A 259 -7.19 20.41 12.05
CA VAL A 259 -6.70 21.80 12.09
C VAL A 259 -5.19 21.95 12.23
N ASP A 260 -4.48 20.91 12.66
CA ASP A 260 -3.01 20.89 12.71
C ASP A 260 -2.41 20.96 11.29
N CYS A 261 -3.15 20.45 10.30
CA CYS A 261 -2.76 20.46 8.88
C CYS A 261 -3.58 21.47 8.04
N HIS A 262 -4.88 21.59 8.30
CA HIS A 262 -5.82 22.45 7.55
C HIS A 262 -6.27 23.64 8.38
N GLN A 263 -5.97 24.87 7.95
CA GLN A 263 -6.48 26.05 8.66
C GLN A 263 -8.01 26.16 8.47
N PRO A 264 -8.82 26.17 9.55
CA PRO A 264 -10.29 26.13 9.45
C PRO A 264 -10.89 27.47 9.03
N HIS A 265 -10.19 28.56 9.31
CA HIS A 265 -10.66 29.91 9.00
C HIS A 265 -9.97 30.53 7.81
N LYS A 266 -8.92 29.94 7.22
CA LYS A 266 -8.20 30.51 6.07
C LYS A 266 -8.03 29.44 5.02
N VAL A 267 -8.20 29.75 3.73
CA VAL A 267 -7.71 28.83 2.69
C VAL A 267 -6.20 28.77 2.80
N ARG A 268 -5.73 27.67 3.37
CA ARG A 268 -4.48 27.09 2.91
C ARG A 268 -4.83 26.61 1.51
N LYS A 269 -4.41 27.33 0.47
CA LYS A 269 -4.17 26.65 -0.80
C LYS A 269 -3.16 25.58 -0.39
N VAL A 270 -3.58 24.33 -0.25
CA VAL A 270 -2.67 23.21 -0.05
C VAL A 270 -2.00 22.94 -1.40
N PHE A 271 -1.37 23.97 -1.92
CA PHE A 271 -0.16 23.86 -2.68
C PHE A 271 0.84 24.44 -1.69
N TYR A 272 1.64 23.58 -1.06
CA TYR A 272 2.93 24.06 -0.60
C TYR A 272 3.50 24.85 -1.78
N ASP A 273 3.72 26.15 -1.65
CA ASP A 273 4.67 26.80 -2.53
C ASP A 273 5.96 26.00 -2.34
N GLN A 274 6.30 25.19 -3.35
CA GLN A 274 7.42 24.27 -3.29
C GLN A 274 8.65 25.05 -2.81
N GLY A 275 9.22 24.63 -1.69
CA GLY A 275 10.48 25.16 -1.17
C GLY A 275 10.44 26.02 0.09
N MET A 276 9.29 26.49 0.61
CA MET A 276 9.31 27.31 1.84
C MET A 276 9.70 26.48 3.09
N ALA A 277 9.13 25.27 3.25
CA ALA A 277 9.50 24.36 4.34
C ALA A 277 10.89 23.74 4.18
N ASP A 278 11.32 23.50 2.94
CA ASP A 278 12.62 22.88 2.65
C ASP A 278 13.76 23.86 2.88
N ARG A 279 13.57 25.15 2.55
CA ARG A 279 14.55 26.21 2.84
C ARG A 279 14.80 26.37 4.35
N ASP A 280 13.77 26.25 5.17
CA ASP A 280 13.92 26.32 6.63
C ASP A 280 14.74 25.15 7.19
N CYS A 281 14.54 23.94 6.63
CA CYS A 281 15.34 22.77 6.94
C CYS A 281 16.79 22.95 6.46
N LEU A 282 16.97 23.37 5.21
CA LEU A 282 18.26 23.51 4.54
C LEU A 282 19.13 24.61 5.18
N ARG A 283 18.57 25.66 5.77
CA ARG A 283 19.34 26.67 6.53
C ARG A 283 20.28 26.07 7.58
N CYS A 284 19.91 24.91 8.13
CA CYS A 284 20.77 24.13 9.01
C CYS A 284 21.41 22.95 8.27
N HIS A 285 20.62 22.18 7.52
CA HIS A 285 21.04 20.92 6.93
C HIS A 285 21.95 21.06 5.70
N GLU A 286 22.04 22.21 5.04
CA GLU A 286 22.98 22.42 3.93
C GLU A 286 24.44 22.53 4.40
N LYS A 287 24.67 22.74 5.70
CA LYS A 287 26.01 22.92 6.28
C LYS A 287 26.71 21.57 6.40
N GLU A 288 27.84 21.40 5.70
CA GLU A 288 28.61 20.13 5.68
C GLU A 288 29.11 19.66 7.06
N ASN A 289 29.26 20.59 8.00
CA ASN A 289 29.75 20.29 9.35
C ASN A 289 28.64 19.90 10.35
N LEU A 290 27.39 19.81 9.91
CA LEU A 290 26.28 19.47 10.80
C LEU A 290 26.30 17.98 11.18
N ARG A 291 26.38 17.72 12.49
CA ARG A 291 26.44 16.37 13.07
C ARG A 291 25.24 16.12 13.99
N ALA A 292 24.74 14.90 14.00
CA ALA A 292 23.80 14.43 15.00
C ALA A 292 24.50 14.22 16.36
N LYS A 293 23.70 14.03 17.42
CA LYS A 293 24.21 13.75 18.78
C LYS A 293 25.11 12.51 18.87
N ASP A 294 24.98 11.59 17.93
CA ASP A 294 25.76 10.35 17.83
C ASP A 294 26.96 10.46 16.87
N GLY A 295 27.30 11.68 16.44
CA GLY A 295 28.45 11.94 15.57
C GLY A 295 28.23 11.69 14.08
N ARG A 296 27.06 11.18 13.66
CA ARG A 296 26.75 10.98 12.23
C ARG A 296 26.52 12.31 11.52
N SER A 297 26.98 12.43 10.27
CA SER A 297 26.64 13.60 9.45
C SER A 297 25.15 13.62 9.16
N ILE A 298 24.52 14.77 9.37
CA ILE A 298 23.12 15.03 8.99
C ILE A 298 23.02 16.15 7.96
N SER A 299 24.14 16.53 7.38
CA SER A 299 24.22 17.43 6.25
C SER A 299 23.55 16.80 5.02
N VAL A 300 22.77 17.59 4.30
CA VAL A 300 22.13 17.24 3.04
C VAL A 300 22.74 18.10 1.94
N LYS A 301 23.27 17.46 0.90
CA LYS A 301 23.78 18.17 -0.28
C LYS A 301 22.59 18.52 -1.18
N THR A 302 22.47 19.80 -1.50
CA THR A 302 21.40 20.32 -2.36
C THR A 302 21.48 19.74 -3.78
N ASP A 303 22.69 19.47 -4.28
CA ASP A 303 22.91 18.83 -5.59
C ASP A 303 22.37 17.38 -5.64
N ASP A 304 22.46 16.63 -4.53
CA ASP A 304 21.90 15.27 -4.46
C ASP A 304 20.36 15.31 -4.53
N LEU A 305 19.73 16.35 -3.96
CA LEU A 305 18.28 16.55 -3.99
C LEU A 305 17.76 16.94 -5.39
N SER A 306 18.50 17.77 -6.13
CA SER A 306 18.06 18.22 -7.48
C SER A 306 18.02 17.11 -8.52
N HIS A 307 18.63 15.96 -8.24
CA HIS A 307 18.59 14.78 -9.09
C HIS A 307 17.79 13.62 -8.47
N SER A 308 17.10 13.88 -7.36
CA SER A 308 16.27 12.89 -6.69
C SER A 308 14.94 12.68 -7.41
N ALA A 309 14.46 11.43 -7.41
CA ALA A 309 13.11 11.10 -7.81
C ALA A 309 12.06 11.80 -6.92
N HIS A 310 12.44 12.18 -5.70
CA HIS A 310 11.60 12.90 -4.74
C HIS A 310 11.82 14.42 -4.76
N ILE A 311 12.43 15.00 -5.81
CA ILE A 311 12.66 16.46 -5.89
C ILE A 311 11.39 17.30 -5.69
N LYS A 312 10.22 16.76 -6.06
CA LYS A 312 8.92 17.44 -5.89
C LYS A 312 8.26 17.17 -4.54
N THR A 313 8.88 16.37 -3.69
CA THR A 313 8.39 15.96 -2.37
C THR A 313 9.08 16.80 -1.31
N ALA A 314 8.30 17.47 -0.46
CA ALA A 314 8.85 18.30 0.60
C ALA A 314 9.48 17.44 1.73
N CYS A 315 10.49 17.97 2.41
CA CYS A 315 11.20 17.28 3.50
C CYS A 315 10.24 16.76 4.56
N SER A 316 9.22 17.54 4.93
CA SER A 316 8.21 17.19 5.94
C SER A 316 7.30 16.02 5.54
N GLN A 317 7.20 15.71 4.24
CA GLN A 317 6.41 14.58 3.77
C GLN A 317 7.13 13.25 4.03
N CYS A 318 8.47 13.24 4.02
CA CYS A 318 9.26 12.08 4.42
C CYS A 318 9.56 12.10 5.93
N HIS A 319 9.86 13.26 6.48
CA HIS A 319 10.08 13.49 7.90
C HIS A 319 8.80 13.88 8.63
N THR A 320 7.80 13.00 8.63
CA THR A 320 6.44 13.25 9.17
C THR A 320 6.41 13.63 10.65
N GLY A 321 7.49 13.37 11.40
CA GLY A 321 7.63 13.77 12.80
C GLY A 321 7.98 15.25 13.03
N VAL A 322 8.13 16.08 11.99
CA VAL A 322 8.41 17.51 12.15
C VAL A 322 7.18 18.29 12.60
N THR A 323 7.38 19.26 13.49
CA THR A 323 6.30 20.16 13.96
C THR A 323 6.59 21.59 13.48
N PRO A 324 5.95 22.06 12.39
CA PRO A 324 6.23 23.37 11.80
C PRO A 324 6.00 24.56 12.73
N SER A 325 5.19 24.41 13.78
CA SER A 325 4.91 25.47 14.77
C SER A 325 6.03 25.71 15.78
N LYS A 326 7.09 24.88 15.77
CA LYS A 326 8.26 25.01 16.65
C LYS A 326 9.38 25.79 15.97
N LEU A 327 10.14 26.55 16.77
CA LEU A 327 11.34 27.28 16.30
C LEU A 327 12.37 26.33 15.66
N ARG A 328 12.47 25.11 16.17
CA ARG A 328 13.22 24.00 15.58
C ARG A 328 12.25 22.89 15.19
N PRO A 329 11.72 22.87 13.95
CA PRO A 329 10.70 21.91 13.54
C PRO A 329 11.12 20.44 13.67
N CYS A 330 12.41 20.15 13.58
CA CYS A 330 12.97 18.81 13.71
C CYS A 330 13.13 18.31 15.16
N GLU A 331 12.85 19.12 16.18
CA GLU A 331 13.00 18.71 17.59
C GLU A 331 12.04 17.60 18.01
N THR A 332 10.93 17.46 17.29
CA THR A 332 9.88 16.48 17.55
C THR A 332 10.05 15.18 16.75
N ILE A 333 11.08 15.06 15.92
CA ILE A 333 11.34 13.82 15.17
C ILE A 333 11.84 12.77 16.16
N THR A 334 11.03 11.74 16.38
CA THR A 334 11.37 10.58 17.24
C THR A 334 11.61 9.30 16.45
N GLN A 335 11.13 9.24 15.20
CA GLN A 335 11.17 8.03 14.37
C GLN A 335 11.96 8.26 13.07
N LYS A 336 12.50 7.16 12.52
CA LYS A 336 13.13 7.18 11.19
C LYS A 336 12.07 7.39 10.11
N VAL A 337 12.50 7.88 8.95
CA VAL A 337 11.63 8.03 7.77
C VAL A 337 11.02 6.68 7.41
N ASP A 338 9.71 6.66 7.29
CA ASP A 338 8.95 5.47 6.90
C ASP A 338 8.46 5.60 5.45
N CYS A 339 9.11 4.84 4.58
CA CYS A 339 8.79 4.80 3.15
C CYS A 339 7.44 4.11 2.88
N SER A 340 6.94 3.27 3.80
CA SER A 340 5.71 2.47 3.60
C SER A 340 4.44 3.32 3.55
N SER A 341 4.49 4.53 4.10
CA SER A 341 3.42 5.54 4.03
C SER A 341 3.03 5.89 2.60
N CYS A 342 3.98 5.88 1.67
CA CYS A 342 3.76 6.21 0.25
C CYS A 342 4.03 5.04 -0.69
N HIS A 343 4.90 4.09 -0.31
CA HIS A 343 5.22 2.89 -1.07
C HIS A 343 4.61 1.64 -0.43
N THR A 344 3.31 1.69 -0.15
CA THR A 344 2.63 0.67 0.67
C THR A 344 2.69 -0.72 0.04
N GLU A 345 2.46 -0.85 -1.27
CA GLU A 345 2.50 -2.16 -1.95
C GLU A 345 3.89 -2.79 -1.86
N VAL A 346 4.93 -2.01 -2.18
CA VAL A 346 6.32 -2.46 -2.16
C VAL A 346 6.79 -2.76 -0.73
N ALA A 347 6.35 -1.97 0.26
CA ALA A 347 6.67 -2.22 1.66
C ALA A 347 6.03 -3.52 2.16
N ASN A 348 4.80 -3.82 1.73
CA ASN A 348 4.13 -5.07 2.05
C ASN A 348 4.82 -6.29 1.41
N GLU A 349 5.31 -6.17 0.17
CA GLU A 349 6.15 -7.19 -0.45
C GLU A 349 7.45 -7.38 0.34
N TYR A 350 8.16 -6.28 0.61
CA TYR A 350 9.41 -6.31 1.38
C TYR A 350 9.22 -6.96 2.74
N GLN A 351 8.13 -6.68 3.45
CA GLN A 351 7.87 -7.30 4.75
C GLN A 351 7.69 -8.82 4.69
N LYS A 352 7.23 -9.36 3.55
CA LYS A 352 7.13 -10.81 3.31
C LYS A 352 8.45 -11.44 2.91
N SER A 353 9.36 -10.69 2.29
CA SER A 353 10.69 -11.16 1.90
C SER A 353 11.53 -11.64 3.10
N LEU A 354 12.58 -12.41 2.83
CA LEU A 354 13.54 -12.81 3.85
C LEU A 354 14.25 -11.59 4.46
N HIS A 355 14.62 -10.58 3.66
CA HIS A 355 15.24 -9.36 4.19
C HIS A 355 14.30 -8.63 5.15
N GLY A 356 13.03 -8.45 4.79
CA GLY A 356 12.05 -7.78 5.66
C GLY A 356 11.74 -8.57 6.93
N GLN A 357 11.65 -9.90 6.84
CA GLN A 357 11.47 -10.76 8.02
C GLN A 357 12.67 -10.67 8.99
N LEU A 358 13.90 -10.65 8.48
CA LEU A 358 15.10 -10.49 9.28
C LEU A 358 15.22 -9.05 9.84
N PHE A 359 14.84 -8.05 9.06
CA PHE A 359 14.84 -6.66 9.49
C PHE A 359 13.84 -6.42 10.62
N ALA A 360 12.64 -7.00 10.55
CA ALA A 360 11.65 -6.96 11.62
C ALA A 360 12.15 -7.63 12.92
N LYS A 361 13.06 -8.59 12.81
CA LYS A 361 13.73 -9.25 13.96
C LYS A 361 14.95 -8.48 14.47
N ASN A 362 15.22 -7.28 13.94
CA ASN A 362 16.42 -6.49 14.23
C ASN A 362 17.73 -7.23 13.94
N ASP A 363 17.76 -8.12 12.93
CA ASP A 363 18.99 -8.76 12.50
C ASP A 363 19.93 -7.71 11.86
N PRO A 364 21.17 -7.57 12.34
CA PRO A 364 22.12 -6.57 11.82
C PRO A 364 22.53 -6.83 10.35
N ASN A 365 22.24 -8.00 9.80
CA ASN A 365 22.54 -8.35 8.40
C ASN A 365 21.38 -8.02 7.45
N ALA A 366 20.20 -7.68 7.98
CA ALA A 366 19.04 -7.38 7.17
C ALA A 366 19.13 -5.96 6.60
N PRO A 367 19.10 -5.80 5.27
CA PRO A 367 19.15 -4.47 4.67
C PRO A 367 17.82 -3.75 4.83
N SER A 368 17.84 -2.46 5.16
CA SER A 368 16.63 -1.61 5.12
C SER A 368 16.42 -0.99 3.73
N CYS A 369 15.26 -0.35 3.52
CA CYS A 369 14.99 0.43 2.30
C CYS A 369 16.12 1.43 2.00
N LEU A 370 16.65 2.08 3.05
CA LEU A 370 17.71 3.09 2.97
C LEU A 370 19.07 2.47 2.62
N GLU A 371 19.34 1.25 3.07
CA GLU A 371 20.59 0.56 2.71
C GLU A 371 20.63 0.22 1.22
N CYS A 372 19.49 -0.17 0.64
CA CYS A 372 19.41 -0.52 -0.77
C CYS A 372 19.26 0.69 -1.70
N HIS A 373 18.37 1.64 -1.39
CA HIS A 373 18.05 2.77 -2.27
C HIS A 373 18.83 4.05 -1.98
N GLY A 374 19.40 4.18 -0.79
CA GLY A 374 20.03 5.42 -0.32
C GLY A 374 19.07 6.32 0.43
N THR A 375 19.43 7.60 0.59
CA THR A 375 18.72 8.57 1.43
C THR A 375 18.04 9.68 0.61
N HIS A 376 18.69 10.83 0.41
CA HIS A 376 18.08 12.00 -0.21
C HIS A 376 18.25 12.01 -1.74
N GLY A 377 19.33 11.44 -2.27
CA GLY A 377 19.64 11.35 -3.70
C GLY A 377 19.11 10.10 -4.40
N ILE A 378 17.95 9.58 -3.99
CA ILE A 378 17.35 8.37 -4.58
C ILE A 378 16.95 8.67 -6.03
N LYS A 379 17.43 7.85 -6.97
CA LYS A 379 17.16 8.02 -8.40
C LYS A 379 16.18 6.97 -8.91
N GLY A 380 15.45 7.31 -9.98
CA GLY A 380 14.54 6.38 -10.63
C GLY A 380 15.29 5.22 -11.29
N LYS A 381 14.66 4.04 -11.39
CA LYS A 381 15.26 2.82 -11.98
C LYS A 381 15.74 2.93 -13.43
N ARG A 382 15.32 3.98 -14.15
CA ARG A 382 15.71 4.26 -15.54
C ARG A 382 16.95 5.15 -15.66
N ASP A 383 17.36 5.80 -14.57
CA ASP A 383 18.58 6.59 -14.53
C ASP A 383 19.79 5.66 -14.36
N PHE A 384 20.75 5.72 -15.26
CA PHE A 384 21.97 4.89 -15.23
C PHE A 384 22.83 5.11 -13.98
N LYS A 385 22.70 6.28 -13.32
CA LYS A 385 23.35 6.59 -12.05
C LYS A 385 22.59 6.04 -10.84
N SER A 386 21.41 5.45 -11.03
CA SER A 386 20.64 4.85 -9.94
C SER A 386 21.28 3.56 -9.46
N VAL A 387 21.28 3.34 -8.15
CA VAL A 387 21.71 2.07 -7.53
C VAL A 387 20.87 0.87 -7.97
N SER A 388 19.62 1.11 -8.40
CA SER A 388 18.69 0.09 -8.91
C SER A 388 18.71 -0.05 -10.44
N PHE A 389 19.63 0.63 -11.13
CA PHE A 389 19.81 0.44 -12.57
C PHE A 389 20.47 -0.93 -12.84
N PRO A 390 20.12 -1.66 -13.91
CA PRO A 390 20.58 -3.04 -14.14
C PRO A 390 22.08 -3.27 -13.96
N THR A 391 22.94 -2.40 -14.52
CA THR A 391 24.40 -2.55 -14.42
C THR A 391 24.95 -2.36 -13.00
N ASN A 392 24.18 -1.71 -12.11
CA ASN A 392 24.60 -1.39 -10.75
C ASN A 392 24.08 -2.42 -9.73
N ILE A 393 23.05 -3.21 -10.09
CA ILE A 393 22.43 -4.21 -9.21
C ILE A 393 23.43 -5.26 -8.69
N PRO A 394 24.30 -5.87 -9.52
CA PRO A 394 25.27 -6.85 -9.01
C PRO A 394 26.20 -6.24 -7.95
N GLY A 395 26.64 -5.00 -8.16
CA GLY A 395 27.46 -4.26 -7.20
C GLY A 395 26.70 -3.93 -5.92
N LEU A 396 25.43 -3.54 -6.03
CA LEU A 396 24.53 -3.29 -4.91
C LEU A 396 24.39 -4.55 -4.01
N CYS A 397 24.06 -5.70 -4.61
CA CYS A 397 23.92 -6.97 -3.89
C CYS A 397 25.26 -7.45 -3.30
N ALA A 398 26.36 -7.23 -4.02
CA ALA A 398 27.69 -7.63 -3.60
C ALA A 398 28.15 -6.98 -2.28
N ARG A 399 27.61 -5.82 -1.90
CA ARG A 399 27.92 -5.17 -0.60
C ARG A 399 27.59 -6.04 0.62
N CYS A 400 26.74 -7.04 0.46
CA CYS A 400 26.37 -7.96 1.52
C CYS A 400 26.67 -9.42 1.15
N HIS A 401 26.47 -9.79 -0.12
CA HIS A 401 26.50 -11.17 -0.61
C HIS A 401 27.83 -11.59 -1.25
N ARG A 402 28.80 -10.69 -1.41
CA ARG A 402 30.16 -11.08 -1.81
C ARG A 402 30.82 -11.87 -0.67
N GLU A 403 31.62 -12.87 -1.03
CA GLU A 403 32.38 -13.67 -0.06
C GLU A 403 33.15 -12.75 0.92
N GLY A 404 33.06 -13.04 2.22
CA GLY A 404 33.64 -12.20 3.28
C GLY A 404 32.77 -11.03 3.78
N GLU A 405 31.67 -10.69 3.09
CA GLU A 405 30.76 -9.62 3.53
C GLU A 405 29.66 -10.10 4.49
N LYS A 406 28.96 -9.15 5.13
CA LYS A 406 28.07 -9.36 6.29
C LYS A 406 27.05 -10.50 6.14
N ALA A 407 26.47 -10.69 4.95
CA ALA A 407 25.50 -11.77 4.71
C ALA A 407 26.18 -13.07 4.25
N ALA A 408 27.25 -12.99 3.45
CA ALA A 408 27.95 -14.16 2.93
C ALA A 408 28.66 -14.98 4.03
N VAL A 409 29.30 -14.33 5.02
CA VAL A 409 30.02 -15.03 6.10
C VAL A 409 29.13 -15.94 6.97
N ARG A 410 27.82 -15.76 6.91
CA ARG A 410 26.82 -16.53 7.67
C ARG A 410 26.02 -17.48 6.78
N TYR A 411 26.27 -17.48 5.47
CA TYR A 411 25.65 -18.39 4.53
C TYR A 411 26.17 -19.82 4.75
N LYS A 412 25.24 -20.77 4.94
CA LYS A 412 25.56 -22.20 5.17
C LYS A 412 25.22 -23.09 3.98
N GLY A 413 24.91 -22.51 2.82
CA GLY A 413 24.60 -23.27 1.62
C GLY A 413 25.86 -23.71 0.89
N LYS A 414 25.67 -24.27 -0.31
CA LYS A 414 26.76 -24.86 -1.12
C LYS A 414 27.36 -23.90 -2.14
N GLU A 415 26.67 -22.79 -2.41
CA GLU A 415 27.10 -21.79 -3.40
C GLU A 415 28.03 -20.76 -2.74
N HIS A 416 29.27 -20.69 -3.20
CA HIS A 416 30.28 -19.71 -2.77
C HIS A 416 30.67 -18.82 -3.93
N GLU A 417 31.29 -17.67 -3.64
CA GLU A 417 31.78 -16.73 -4.66
C GLU A 417 30.69 -16.35 -5.69
N ILE A 418 29.44 -16.23 -5.21
CA ILE A 418 28.24 -16.10 -6.08
C ILE A 418 28.33 -14.89 -7.00
N ILE A 419 28.88 -13.78 -6.49
CA ILE A 419 29.06 -12.55 -7.27
C ILE A 419 30.06 -12.77 -8.41
N ASP A 420 31.21 -13.39 -8.12
CA ASP A 420 32.26 -13.61 -9.13
C ASP A 420 31.81 -14.62 -10.18
N HIS A 421 31.12 -15.68 -9.73
CA HIS A 421 30.46 -16.64 -10.61
C HIS A 421 29.43 -15.97 -11.53
N TYR A 422 28.56 -15.10 -10.99
CA TYR A 422 27.60 -14.36 -11.80
C TYR A 422 28.31 -13.45 -12.80
N VAL A 423 29.34 -12.70 -12.39
CA VAL A 423 30.12 -11.82 -13.28
C VAL A 423 30.74 -12.60 -14.44
N GLU A 424 31.22 -13.82 -14.17
CA GLU A 424 31.81 -14.70 -15.19
C GLU A 424 30.79 -15.49 -16.03
N SER A 425 29.52 -15.52 -15.61
CA SER A 425 28.44 -16.11 -16.38
C SER A 425 28.16 -15.36 -17.68
N ILE A 426 27.43 -15.96 -18.61
CA ILE A 426 27.02 -15.28 -19.84
C ILE A 426 26.09 -14.09 -19.55
N HIS A 427 25.29 -14.15 -18.48
CA HIS A 427 24.47 -13.02 -18.06
C HIS A 427 25.34 -11.87 -17.53
N GLY A 428 26.28 -12.15 -16.62
CA GLY A 428 27.20 -11.13 -16.10
C GLY A 428 28.09 -10.53 -17.20
N LYS A 429 28.63 -11.35 -18.11
CA LYS A 429 29.41 -10.89 -19.27
C LYS A 429 28.56 -10.05 -20.22
N GLY A 430 27.33 -10.46 -20.51
CA GLY A 430 26.40 -9.70 -21.34
C GLY A 430 26.09 -8.32 -20.74
N LEU A 431 25.83 -8.26 -19.43
CA LEU A 431 25.55 -7.02 -18.72
C LEU A 431 26.79 -6.12 -18.60
N ILE A 432 27.92 -6.64 -18.13
CA ILE A 432 29.10 -5.86 -17.70
C ILE A 432 30.06 -5.60 -18.87
N LYS A 433 30.36 -6.63 -19.67
CA LYS A 433 31.32 -6.51 -20.78
C LYS A 433 30.66 -5.97 -22.05
N SER A 434 29.44 -6.41 -22.34
CA SER A 434 28.71 -6.01 -23.55
C SER A 434 27.72 -4.86 -23.33
N GLY A 435 27.48 -4.43 -22.08
CA GLY A 435 26.58 -3.30 -21.76
C GLY A 435 25.10 -3.58 -22.00
N LEU A 436 24.69 -4.85 -22.12
CA LEU A 436 23.31 -5.22 -22.47
C LEU A 436 22.41 -5.21 -21.24
N ILE A 437 21.72 -4.09 -21.00
CA ILE A 437 20.84 -3.86 -19.85
C ILE A 437 19.58 -4.74 -19.80
N VAL A 438 19.29 -5.48 -20.88
CA VAL A 438 18.20 -6.48 -20.96
C VAL A 438 18.61 -7.86 -20.46
N THR A 439 19.88 -8.01 -20.06
CA THR A 439 20.42 -9.27 -19.58
C THR A 439 20.00 -9.51 -18.13
N ALA A 440 19.70 -10.76 -17.77
CA ALA A 440 19.20 -11.09 -16.44
C ALA A 440 20.20 -10.71 -15.32
N VAL A 441 19.68 -10.07 -14.28
CA VAL A 441 20.37 -9.69 -13.05
C VAL A 441 19.78 -10.43 -11.85
N CYS A 442 20.38 -10.25 -10.67
CA CYS A 442 19.99 -10.94 -9.44
C CYS A 442 18.48 -10.85 -9.16
N THR A 443 17.88 -9.67 -9.36
CA THR A 443 16.46 -9.41 -9.11
C THR A 443 15.52 -10.05 -10.13
N ASP A 444 15.98 -10.42 -11.32
CA ASP A 444 15.12 -11.09 -12.31
C ASP A 444 14.86 -12.54 -11.90
N CYS A 445 15.80 -13.15 -11.17
CA CYS A 445 15.64 -14.50 -10.62
C CYS A 445 15.11 -14.49 -9.19
N HIS A 446 15.62 -13.60 -8.32
CA HIS A 446 15.29 -13.59 -6.89
C HIS A 446 14.16 -12.63 -6.51
N THR A 447 13.66 -11.82 -7.44
CA THR A 447 12.80 -10.65 -7.20
C THR A 447 13.52 -9.53 -6.42
N SER A 448 13.02 -8.30 -6.48
CA SER A 448 13.67 -7.12 -5.86
C SER A 448 13.23 -6.84 -4.43
N HIS A 449 11.99 -7.20 -4.09
CA HIS A 449 11.35 -6.87 -2.81
C HIS A 449 10.55 -8.05 -2.22
N ASN A 450 10.61 -9.24 -2.81
CA ASN A 450 9.91 -10.42 -2.30
C ASN A 450 10.81 -11.66 -2.39
N GLU A 451 12.10 -11.48 -2.18
CA GLU A 451 13.09 -12.54 -2.24
C GLU A 451 12.89 -13.53 -1.08
N LEU A 452 12.61 -14.77 -1.45
CA LEU A 452 12.28 -15.85 -0.52
C LEU A 452 13.27 -17.01 -0.69
N PRO A 453 13.53 -17.80 0.38
CA PRO A 453 14.39 -18.98 0.30
C PRO A 453 13.91 -19.98 -0.75
N ALA A 454 14.82 -20.68 -1.42
CA ALA A 454 14.47 -21.68 -2.45
C ALA A 454 13.59 -22.85 -1.97
N LYS A 455 13.48 -23.06 -0.65
CA LYS A 455 12.58 -24.06 -0.06
C LYS A 455 11.12 -23.57 0.02
N ASP A 456 10.91 -22.26 0.03
CA ASP A 456 9.58 -21.65 0.09
C ASP A 456 8.87 -21.83 -1.25
N THR A 457 7.63 -22.30 -1.24
CA THR A 457 6.86 -22.58 -2.45
C THR A 457 6.46 -21.33 -3.23
N ALA A 458 6.41 -20.17 -2.57
CA ALA A 458 6.14 -18.88 -3.19
C ALA A 458 7.41 -18.23 -3.78
N SER A 459 8.60 -18.78 -3.51
CA SER A 459 9.86 -18.27 -4.05
C SER A 459 9.95 -18.48 -5.56
N SER A 460 10.37 -17.45 -6.29
CA SER A 460 10.70 -17.55 -7.73
C SER A 460 11.83 -18.55 -8.00
N VAL A 461 12.73 -18.77 -7.03
CA VAL A 461 13.82 -19.74 -7.14
C VAL A 461 13.49 -21.09 -6.49
N ASN A 462 12.21 -21.35 -6.17
CA ASN A 462 11.75 -22.67 -5.78
C ASN A 462 11.88 -23.64 -6.96
N ARG A 463 12.29 -24.89 -6.70
CA ARG A 463 12.42 -25.95 -7.72
C ARG A 463 11.21 -26.06 -8.66
N LYS A 464 9.99 -25.89 -8.14
CA LYS A 464 8.74 -25.94 -8.92
C LYS A 464 8.51 -24.71 -9.81
N ASN A 465 9.13 -23.57 -9.48
CA ASN A 465 8.94 -22.30 -10.16
C ASN A 465 10.12 -21.95 -11.10
N ILE A 466 11.25 -22.67 -11.04
CA ILE A 466 12.46 -22.36 -11.82
C ILE A 466 12.19 -22.28 -13.33
N ALA A 467 11.40 -23.21 -13.89
CA ALA A 467 11.06 -23.20 -15.31
C ALA A 467 10.38 -21.88 -15.71
N LYS A 468 9.39 -21.45 -14.92
CA LYS A 468 8.68 -20.18 -15.11
C LYS A 468 9.57 -18.96 -14.93
N THR A 469 10.46 -18.99 -13.95
CA THR A 469 11.41 -17.89 -13.70
C THR A 469 12.34 -17.70 -14.90
N CYS A 470 12.92 -18.77 -15.43
CA CYS A 470 13.70 -18.71 -16.66
C CYS A 470 12.85 -18.33 -17.88
N GLY A 471 11.62 -18.86 -17.95
CA GLY A 471 10.63 -18.62 -19.01
C GLY A 471 10.24 -17.17 -19.21
N THR A 472 10.33 -16.33 -18.18
CA THR A 472 10.15 -14.87 -18.27
C THR A 472 10.94 -14.25 -19.43
N CYS A 473 12.15 -14.76 -19.69
CA CYS A 473 12.97 -14.35 -20.84
C CYS A 473 13.16 -15.47 -21.87
N HIS A 474 13.09 -16.74 -21.47
CA HIS A 474 13.32 -17.91 -22.31
C HIS A 474 12.02 -18.68 -22.61
N HIS A 475 10.92 -17.98 -22.87
CA HIS A 475 9.58 -18.57 -22.97
C HIS A 475 9.49 -19.72 -24.00
N GLY A 476 10.12 -19.57 -25.18
CA GLY A 476 10.11 -20.65 -26.17
C GLY A 476 10.85 -21.92 -25.73
N ILE A 477 11.80 -21.81 -24.80
CA ILE A 477 12.49 -22.97 -24.20
C ILE A 477 11.67 -23.54 -23.04
N GLU A 478 11.06 -22.69 -22.22
CA GLU A 478 10.09 -23.09 -21.19
C GLU A 478 8.98 -23.97 -21.79
N GLU A 479 8.35 -23.52 -22.87
CA GLU A 479 7.28 -24.26 -23.56
C GLU A 479 7.73 -25.65 -24.03
N GLN A 480 8.95 -25.75 -24.60
CA GLN A 480 9.53 -27.03 -25.00
C GLN A 480 9.76 -27.94 -23.79
N PHE A 481 10.35 -27.40 -22.73
CA PHE A 481 10.64 -28.14 -21.51
C PHE A 481 9.36 -28.64 -20.84
N GLU A 482 8.33 -27.82 -20.76
CA GLU A 482 7.03 -28.16 -20.16
C GLU A 482 6.35 -29.33 -20.87
N ARG A 483 6.60 -29.52 -22.18
CA ARG A 483 6.12 -30.65 -22.99
C ARG A 483 7.03 -31.88 -22.93
N SER A 484 8.22 -31.77 -22.35
CA SER A 484 9.18 -32.87 -22.24
C SER A 484 8.82 -33.86 -21.12
N VAL A 485 9.36 -35.09 -21.21
CA VAL A 485 9.24 -36.11 -20.15
C VAL A 485 9.93 -35.73 -18.83
N HIS A 486 10.76 -34.69 -18.84
CA HIS A 486 11.40 -34.17 -17.65
C HIS A 486 10.55 -33.12 -16.92
N SER A 487 9.43 -32.70 -17.51
CA SER A 487 8.47 -31.81 -16.88
C SER A 487 7.50 -32.57 -15.97
N PRO A 488 7.23 -32.06 -14.76
CA PRO A 488 6.19 -32.61 -13.88
C PRO A 488 4.78 -32.48 -14.48
N LEU A 489 4.59 -31.66 -15.51
CA LEU A 489 3.30 -31.53 -16.22
C LEU A 489 3.00 -32.74 -17.12
N VAL A 490 4.03 -33.47 -17.56
CA VAL A 490 3.91 -34.62 -18.47
C VAL A 490 4.12 -35.93 -17.72
N THR A 491 5.13 -36.00 -16.86
CA THR A 491 5.49 -37.23 -16.16
C THR A 491 5.05 -37.17 -14.70
N ALA A 492 4.01 -37.94 -14.36
CA ALA A 492 3.65 -38.18 -12.96
C ALA A 492 4.58 -39.27 -12.37
N THR A 493 5.43 -38.89 -11.42
CA THR A 493 6.32 -39.81 -10.73
C THR A 493 6.61 -39.34 -9.31
N GLU A 494 6.85 -40.28 -8.40
CA GLU A 494 7.33 -40.03 -7.04
C GLU A 494 8.81 -39.63 -6.98
N LYS A 495 9.54 -39.74 -8.10
CA LYS A 495 10.96 -39.37 -8.19
C LYS A 495 11.11 -37.89 -8.50
N ASP A 496 12.14 -37.26 -7.95
CA ASP A 496 12.46 -35.86 -8.24
C ASP A 496 12.84 -35.69 -9.73
N LEU A 497 12.01 -34.95 -10.47
CA LEU A 497 12.30 -34.54 -11.84
C LEU A 497 13.26 -33.35 -11.86
N PRO A 498 14.13 -33.24 -12.89
CA PRO A 498 15.10 -32.16 -12.97
C PRO A 498 14.43 -30.81 -13.26
N ALA A 499 14.99 -29.74 -12.73
CA ALA A 499 14.70 -28.36 -13.12
C ALA A 499 15.81 -27.81 -14.03
N CYS A 500 15.61 -26.64 -14.64
CA CYS A 500 16.60 -26.02 -15.53
C CYS A 500 17.99 -25.90 -14.87
N SER A 501 18.02 -25.56 -13.57
CA SER A 501 19.26 -25.42 -12.79
C SER A 501 20.03 -26.71 -12.54
N ASP A 502 19.41 -27.87 -12.70
CA ASP A 502 20.06 -29.17 -12.49
C ASP A 502 20.94 -29.56 -13.70
N CYS A 503 20.58 -29.09 -14.89
CA CYS A 503 21.34 -29.30 -16.12
C CYS A 503 22.35 -28.17 -16.38
N HIS A 504 22.00 -26.92 -16.07
CA HIS A 504 22.93 -25.80 -16.21
C HIS A 504 22.86 -24.87 -15.00
N SER A 505 24.00 -24.55 -14.39
CA SER A 505 24.06 -23.69 -13.19
C SER A 505 23.48 -22.30 -13.47
N ALA A 506 22.62 -21.80 -12.57
CA ALA A 506 22.03 -20.46 -12.69
C ALA A 506 23.08 -19.34 -12.49
N HIS A 507 24.02 -19.51 -11.55
CA HIS A 507 25.05 -18.50 -11.25
C HIS A 507 26.30 -18.63 -12.11
N LYS A 508 26.56 -19.79 -12.73
CA LYS A 508 27.72 -20.05 -13.62
C LYS A 508 27.28 -20.37 -15.06
N ILE A 509 26.11 -19.88 -15.48
CA ILE A 509 25.57 -20.19 -16.79
C ILE A 509 26.54 -19.74 -17.89
N SER A 510 26.81 -20.62 -18.85
CA SER A 510 27.74 -20.36 -19.95
C SER A 510 27.04 -20.49 -21.29
N ARG A 511 27.71 -20.08 -22.36
CA ARG A 511 27.12 -20.15 -23.70
C ARG A 511 26.98 -21.59 -24.17
N ALA A 512 25.80 -21.89 -24.71
CA ALA A 512 25.46 -23.24 -25.19
C ALA A 512 26.33 -23.72 -26.37
N ASP A 513 26.91 -22.79 -27.13
CA ASP A 513 27.77 -23.09 -28.28
C ASP A 513 29.22 -23.44 -27.89
N SER A 514 29.64 -23.11 -26.67
CA SER A 514 30.99 -23.35 -26.19
C SER A 514 31.30 -24.84 -26.05
N GLU A 515 32.54 -25.22 -26.41
CA GLU A 515 32.95 -26.63 -26.39
C GLU A 515 32.88 -27.24 -24.99
N GLY A 516 33.34 -26.50 -23.97
CA GLY A 516 33.26 -26.92 -22.58
C GLY A 516 31.81 -27.14 -22.11
N PHE A 517 30.85 -26.31 -22.54
CA PHE A 517 29.45 -26.50 -22.18
C PHE A 517 28.88 -27.78 -22.80
N LYS A 518 29.13 -28.02 -24.09
CA LYS A 518 28.65 -29.23 -24.80
C LYS A 518 29.10 -30.52 -24.11
N LEU A 519 30.33 -30.56 -23.62
CA LEU A 519 30.85 -31.71 -22.88
C LEU A 519 30.31 -31.79 -21.45
N THR A 520 30.12 -30.65 -20.79
CA THR A 520 29.60 -30.61 -19.42
C THR A 520 28.14 -31.09 -19.34
N ILE A 521 27.29 -30.67 -20.28
CA ILE A 521 25.86 -31.05 -20.29
C ILE A 521 25.70 -32.57 -20.41
N MET A 522 26.52 -33.24 -21.22
CA MET A 522 26.51 -34.70 -21.34
C MET A 522 26.69 -35.38 -19.97
N ASN A 523 27.59 -34.86 -19.13
CA ASN A 523 27.83 -35.40 -17.79
C ASN A 523 26.66 -35.12 -16.83
N GLN A 524 25.91 -34.03 -17.02
CA GLN A 524 24.75 -33.72 -16.17
C GLN A 524 23.63 -34.74 -16.36
N CYS A 525 23.38 -35.19 -17.59
CA CYS A 525 22.44 -36.29 -17.86
C CYS A 525 22.82 -37.55 -17.07
N GLY A 526 24.11 -37.88 -17.00
CA GLY A 526 24.64 -39.06 -16.31
C GLY A 526 24.48 -39.06 -14.79
N ARG A 527 24.23 -37.90 -14.15
CA ARG A 527 23.98 -37.83 -12.70
C ARG A 527 22.66 -38.50 -12.30
N CYS A 528 21.68 -38.50 -13.21
CA CYS A 528 20.38 -39.14 -13.01
C CYS A 528 20.25 -40.42 -13.87
N HIS A 529 20.88 -40.47 -15.04
CA HIS A 529 20.87 -41.61 -15.97
C HIS A 529 22.18 -42.40 -15.93
N GLU A 530 22.69 -42.71 -14.73
CA GLU A 530 24.03 -43.28 -14.53
C GLU A 530 24.27 -44.58 -15.32
N SER A 531 23.32 -45.52 -15.25
CA SER A 531 23.45 -46.83 -15.92
C SER A 531 23.50 -46.69 -17.45
N ILE A 532 22.69 -45.80 -18.01
CA ILE A 532 22.61 -45.53 -19.46
C ILE A 532 23.84 -44.74 -19.92
N ALA A 533 24.29 -43.77 -19.12
CA ALA A 533 25.48 -43.00 -19.41
C ALA A 533 26.72 -43.91 -19.47
N LYS A 534 26.85 -44.87 -18.55
CA LYS A 534 27.94 -45.85 -18.56
C LYS A 534 27.98 -46.64 -19.88
N THR A 535 26.85 -47.19 -20.33
CA THR A 535 26.81 -47.97 -21.59
C THR A 535 27.01 -47.10 -22.82
N TYR A 536 26.52 -45.85 -22.80
CA TYR A 536 26.82 -44.86 -23.83
C TYR A 536 28.32 -44.60 -23.96
N PHE A 537 29.04 -44.47 -22.84
CA PHE A 537 30.48 -44.22 -22.85
C PHE A 537 31.30 -45.39 -23.39
N ASP A 538 30.75 -46.60 -23.44
CA ASP A 538 31.42 -47.75 -24.07
C ASP A 538 31.34 -47.70 -25.61
N THR A 539 30.43 -46.90 -26.17
CA THR A 539 30.26 -46.73 -27.62
C THR A 539 31.32 -45.82 -28.24
N TYR A 540 31.42 -45.82 -29.57
CA TYR A 540 32.28 -44.90 -30.31
C TYR A 540 31.97 -43.42 -30.00
N HIS A 541 30.68 -43.04 -30.03
CA HIS A 541 30.24 -41.67 -29.72
C HIS A 541 30.65 -41.24 -28.31
N GLY A 542 30.48 -42.13 -27.32
CA GLY A 542 30.86 -41.90 -25.95
C GLY A 542 32.36 -41.75 -25.75
N LYS A 543 33.17 -42.69 -26.26
CA LYS A 543 34.64 -42.67 -26.14
C LYS A 543 35.26 -41.43 -26.78
N VAL A 544 34.82 -41.06 -27.99
CA VAL A 544 35.32 -39.88 -28.68
C VAL A 544 34.91 -38.59 -27.95
N SER A 545 33.71 -38.56 -27.35
CA SER A 545 33.29 -37.42 -26.51
C SER A 545 34.11 -37.32 -25.21
N GLN A 546 34.53 -38.43 -24.61
CA GLN A 546 35.43 -38.43 -23.44
C GLN A 546 36.82 -37.89 -23.77
N LEU A 547 37.28 -38.04 -25.01
CA LEU A 547 38.53 -37.46 -25.51
C LEU A 547 38.43 -35.95 -25.80
N GLY A 548 37.27 -35.32 -25.53
CA GLY A 548 37.06 -33.89 -25.67
C GLY A 548 36.50 -33.45 -27.04
N TYR A 549 36.19 -34.39 -27.94
CA TYR A 549 35.66 -34.03 -29.25
C TYR A 549 34.17 -33.66 -29.18
N THR A 550 33.85 -32.46 -29.64
CA THR A 550 32.50 -31.89 -29.55
C THR A 550 31.61 -32.18 -30.76
N LYS A 551 32.15 -32.76 -31.84
CA LYS A 551 31.41 -33.04 -33.09
C LYS A 551 30.72 -34.41 -33.15
N THR A 552 31.00 -35.31 -32.22
CA THR A 552 30.31 -36.61 -32.10
C THR A 552 28.95 -36.46 -31.43
N ALA A 553 27.99 -37.33 -31.74
CA ALA A 553 26.66 -37.28 -31.12
C ALA A 553 26.75 -37.46 -29.61
N LYS A 554 26.08 -36.59 -28.84
CA LYS A 554 25.87 -36.66 -27.39
C LYS A 554 24.42 -37.00 -27.07
N CYS A 555 24.10 -37.16 -25.79
CA CYS A 555 22.75 -37.48 -25.32
C CYS A 555 21.68 -36.56 -25.95
N TYR A 556 21.90 -35.25 -25.90
CA TYR A 556 20.95 -34.25 -26.40
C TYR A 556 20.88 -34.18 -27.94
N ASP A 557 21.93 -34.60 -28.67
CA ASP A 557 21.92 -34.61 -30.14
C ASP A 557 20.96 -35.68 -30.69
N CYS A 558 20.76 -36.76 -29.92
CA CYS A 558 19.82 -37.83 -30.21
C CYS A 558 18.44 -37.58 -29.61
N HIS A 559 18.36 -37.18 -28.33
CA HIS A 559 17.10 -37.10 -27.59
C HIS A 559 16.39 -35.75 -27.68
N GLY A 560 17.06 -34.68 -28.12
CA GLY A 560 16.61 -33.30 -27.93
C GLY A 560 17.25 -32.67 -26.69
N ALA A 561 17.23 -31.34 -26.63
CA ALA A 561 17.86 -30.59 -25.54
C ALA A 561 16.83 -30.23 -24.45
N HIS A 562 15.76 -29.54 -24.85
CA HIS A 562 14.65 -29.16 -23.97
C HIS A 562 13.33 -29.84 -24.37
N ASP A 563 13.29 -30.51 -25.52
CA ASP A 563 12.13 -31.16 -26.13
C ASP A 563 12.27 -32.69 -26.11
N ILE A 564 12.68 -33.23 -24.95
CA ILE A 564 12.91 -34.66 -24.78
C ILE A 564 11.55 -35.37 -24.65
N LEU A 565 11.13 -36.05 -25.71
CA LEU A 565 9.84 -36.72 -25.82
C LEU A 565 9.98 -38.26 -25.81
N PRO A 566 8.96 -39.01 -25.34
CA PRO A 566 9.01 -40.45 -25.35
C PRO A 566 9.02 -40.98 -26.79
N ILE A 567 9.67 -42.13 -27.02
CA ILE A 567 9.85 -42.74 -28.36
C ILE A 567 8.50 -42.99 -29.07
N THR A 568 7.44 -43.24 -28.29
CA THR A 568 6.08 -43.45 -28.79
C THR A 568 5.43 -42.17 -29.32
N ASN A 569 5.93 -40.99 -28.95
CA ASN A 569 5.45 -39.72 -29.48
C ASN A 569 6.00 -39.51 -30.90
N PRO A 570 5.14 -39.30 -31.92
CA PRO A 570 5.56 -39.05 -33.29
C PRO A 570 6.55 -37.87 -33.43
N GLU A 571 6.44 -36.84 -32.60
CA GLU A 571 7.31 -35.65 -32.60
C GLU A 571 8.70 -35.91 -31.99
N SER A 572 8.92 -37.05 -31.31
CA SER A 572 10.22 -37.38 -30.74
C SER A 572 11.29 -37.51 -31.82
N HIS A 573 12.51 -37.00 -31.56
CA HIS A 573 13.68 -37.16 -32.42
C HIS A 573 14.04 -38.63 -32.66
N LEU A 574 13.62 -39.52 -31.75
CA LEU A 574 13.87 -40.97 -31.81
C LEU A 574 12.60 -41.76 -32.09
N SER A 575 11.52 -41.09 -32.53
CA SER A 575 10.31 -41.78 -32.98
C SER A 575 10.62 -42.70 -34.17
N ARG A 576 9.70 -43.64 -34.43
CA ARG A 576 9.83 -44.54 -35.58
C ARG A 576 10.05 -43.78 -36.88
N ASP A 577 9.45 -42.61 -37.06
CA ASP A 577 9.52 -41.90 -38.34
C ASP A 577 10.71 -40.91 -38.39
N ASN A 578 11.24 -40.48 -37.24
CA ASN A 578 12.27 -39.44 -37.16
C ASN A 578 13.70 -39.97 -36.93
N VAL A 579 13.88 -41.16 -36.34
CA VAL A 579 15.22 -41.65 -35.95
C VAL A 579 16.23 -41.68 -37.10
N VAL A 580 15.79 -42.02 -38.32
CA VAL A 580 16.68 -42.01 -39.51
C VAL A 580 17.15 -40.60 -39.82
N LYS A 581 16.23 -39.61 -39.81
CA LYS A 581 16.56 -38.20 -40.03
C LYS A 581 17.52 -37.66 -38.97
N THR A 582 17.37 -38.11 -37.73
CA THR A 582 18.28 -37.76 -36.63
C THR A 582 19.70 -38.26 -36.90
N CYS A 583 19.86 -39.52 -37.32
CA CYS A 583 21.17 -40.04 -37.73
C CYS A 583 21.75 -39.31 -38.95
N GLN A 584 20.89 -38.94 -39.90
CA GLN A 584 21.28 -38.26 -41.15
C GLN A 584 21.88 -36.87 -40.95
N LYS A 585 21.71 -36.26 -39.76
CA LYS A 585 22.42 -35.01 -39.40
C LYS A 585 23.94 -35.15 -39.51
N CYS A 586 24.48 -36.35 -39.25
CA CYS A 586 25.91 -36.64 -39.34
C CYS A 586 26.25 -37.78 -40.31
N HIS A 587 25.29 -38.67 -40.60
CA HIS A 587 25.46 -39.82 -41.49
C HIS A 587 24.49 -39.72 -42.68
N PRO A 588 24.83 -38.99 -43.76
CA PRO A 588 23.90 -38.70 -44.87
C PRO A 588 23.25 -39.94 -45.50
N GLU A 589 23.97 -41.06 -45.53
CA GLU A 589 23.51 -42.34 -46.10
C GLU A 589 22.80 -43.25 -45.09
N ALA A 590 22.52 -42.76 -43.88
CA ALA A 590 21.83 -43.55 -42.86
C ALA A 590 20.45 -43.98 -43.35
N ASN A 591 20.16 -45.27 -43.16
CA ASN A 591 18.89 -45.90 -43.49
C ASN A 591 18.29 -46.60 -42.27
N ARG A 592 17.14 -47.27 -42.43
CA ARG A 592 16.42 -47.89 -41.30
C ARG A 592 17.24 -48.96 -40.57
N ARG A 593 18.05 -49.74 -41.29
CA ARG A 593 18.88 -50.78 -40.68
C ARG A 593 20.04 -50.15 -39.90
N PHE A 594 20.63 -49.09 -40.45
CA PHE A 594 21.67 -48.32 -39.76
C PHE A 594 21.15 -47.70 -38.46
N ALA A 595 19.98 -47.05 -38.51
CA ALA A 595 19.33 -46.45 -37.35
C ALA A 595 18.78 -47.48 -36.34
N GLY A 596 18.76 -48.77 -36.68
CA GLY A 596 18.39 -49.87 -35.79
C GLY A 596 19.49 -50.26 -34.78
N TYR A 597 20.66 -49.63 -34.85
CA TYR A 597 21.75 -49.83 -33.89
C TYR A 597 21.34 -49.38 -32.48
N LEU A 598 21.44 -50.29 -31.52
CA LEU A 598 21.08 -50.02 -30.12
C LEU A 598 22.24 -49.33 -29.38
N THR A 599 22.22 -48.00 -29.32
CA THR A 599 23.30 -47.16 -28.78
C THR A 599 23.53 -47.29 -27.27
N HIS A 600 22.60 -47.88 -26.51
CA HIS A 600 22.72 -48.08 -25.06
C HIS A 600 22.52 -49.54 -24.64
N ALA A 601 22.58 -50.48 -25.59
CA ALA A 601 22.43 -51.90 -25.29
C ALA A 601 23.54 -52.40 -24.38
N THR A 602 23.18 -53.29 -23.45
CA THR A 602 24.12 -53.89 -22.49
C THR A 602 23.85 -55.38 -22.36
N HIS A 603 24.92 -56.14 -22.09
CA HIS A 603 24.86 -57.57 -21.80
C HIS A 603 24.64 -57.85 -20.30
N HIS A 604 24.39 -56.82 -19.48
CA HIS A 604 24.14 -56.96 -18.03
C HIS A 604 22.66 -57.07 -17.66
N ASP A 605 21.74 -56.85 -18.60
CA ASP A 605 20.30 -56.87 -18.36
C ASP A 605 19.66 -58.03 -19.16
N PRO A 606 19.47 -59.21 -18.54
CA PRO A 606 18.92 -60.38 -19.22
C PRO A 606 17.42 -60.22 -19.57
N ASP A 607 16.69 -59.36 -18.86
CA ASP A 607 15.26 -59.16 -19.09
C ASP A 607 15.03 -58.26 -20.31
N LYS A 608 15.83 -57.21 -20.46
CA LYS A 608 15.72 -56.27 -21.57
C LYS A 608 16.48 -56.70 -22.83
N TYR A 609 17.63 -57.38 -22.65
CA TYR A 609 18.51 -57.80 -23.75
C TYR A 609 18.95 -59.28 -23.61
N PRO A 610 18.01 -60.24 -23.62
CA PRO A 610 18.30 -61.65 -23.35
C PRO A 610 19.34 -62.25 -24.30
N PHE A 611 19.24 -61.93 -25.59
CA PHE A 611 20.18 -62.44 -26.60
C PHE A 611 21.61 -61.91 -26.40
N LEU A 612 21.77 -60.64 -26.04
CA LEU A 612 23.09 -60.04 -25.79
C LEU A 612 23.72 -60.60 -24.51
N PHE A 613 22.93 -60.79 -23.46
CA PHE A 613 23.38 -61.39 -22.20
C PHE A 613 23.95 -62.79 -22.42
N TRP A 614 23.14 -63.68 -23.03
CA TRP A 614 23.55 -65.08 -23.22
C TRP A 614 24.66 -65.23 -24.26
N ALA A 615 24.68 -64.41 -25.32
CA ALA A 615 25.77 -64.42 -26.29
C ALA A 615 27.10 -63.98 -25.65
N PHE A 616 27.09 -62.93 -24.82
CA PHE A 616 28.30 -62.47 -24.13
C PHE A 616 28.85 -63.53 -23.18
N TRP A 617 28.00 -64.11 -22.33
CA TRP A 617 28.45 -65.14 -21.38
C TRP A 617 28.85 -66.44 -22.08
N GLY A 618 28.18 -66.81 -23.16
CA GLY A 618 28.55 -67.96 -23.99
C GLY A 618 29.94 -67.78 -24.63
N MET A 619 30.18 -66.63 -25.27
CA MET A 619 31.48 -66.32 -25.89
C MET A 619 32.59 -66.15 -24.86
N THR A 620 32.32 -65.50 -23.73
CA THR A 620 33.28 -65.34 -22.63
C THR A 620 33.62 -66.70 -22.02
N GLY A 621 32.63 -67.55 -21.81
CA GLY A 621 32.83 -68.92 -21.34
C GLY A 621 33.68 -69.74 -22.31
N LEU A 622 33.38 -69.67 -23.61
CA LEU A 622 34.17 -70.31 -24.66
C LEU A 622 35.63 -69.83 -24.66
N LEU A 623 35.83 -68.52 -24.53
CA LEU A 623 37.15 -67.90 -24.48
C LEU A 623 37.96 -68.40 -23.27
N VAL A 624 37.37 -68.30 -22.07
CA VAL A 624 38.00 -68.75 -20.82
C VAL A 624 38.31 -70.24 -20.89
N PHE A 625 37.37 -71.07 -21.36
CA PHE A 625 37.57 -72.50 -21.56
C PHE A 625 38.75 -72.79 -22.50
N THR A 626 38.83 -72.09 -23.63
CA THR A 626 39.90 -72.26 -24.62
C THR A 626 41.26 -71.88 -24.03
N PHE A 627 41.34 -70.77 -23.29
CA PHE A 627 42.59 -70.34 -22.63
C PHE A 627 42.99 -71.28 -21.49
N VAL A 628 42.04 -71.79 -20.70
CA VAL A 628 42.33 -72.73 -19.61
C VAL A 628 42.84 -74.05 -20.18
N ILE A 629 42.18 -74.63 -21.18
CA ILE A 629 42.64 -75.88 -21.80
C ILE A 629 43.99 -75.68 -22.48
N SER A 630 44.13 -74.65 -23.31
CA SER A 630 45.38 -74.41 -24.04
C SER A 630 46.52 -74.05 -23.09
N GLY A 631 46.23 -73.29 -22.04
CA GLY A 631 47.18 -72.93 -20.99
C GLY A 631 47.62 -74.14 -20.18
N LEU A 632 46.70 -74.97 -19.71
CA LEU A 632 47.00 -76.22 -19.01
C LEU A 632 47.78 -77.19 -19.90
N HIS A 633 47.39 -77.33 -21.17
CA HIS A 633 48.13 -78.12 -22.15
C HIS A 633 49.58 -77.61 -22.28
N THR A 634 49.77 -76.30 -22.41
CA THR A 634 51.10 -75.68 -22.52
C THR A 634 51.94 -75.90 -21.26
N ILE A 635 51.35 -75.72 -20.08
CA ILE A 635 52.02 -75.94 -18.78
C ILE A 635 52.41 -77.40 -18.61
N LEU A 636 51.53 -78.35 -18.95
CA LEU A 636 51.81 -79.79 -18.88
C LEU A 636 52.84 -80.24 -19.92
N TRP A 637 52.94 -79.55 -21.06
CA TRP A 637 53.93 -79.84 -22.10
C TRP A 637 55.30 -79.22 -21.80
N LEU A 638 55.37 -78.20 -20.94
CA LEU A 638 56.59 -77.48 -20.58
C LEU A 638 57.72 -78.40 -20.06
N PRO A 639 57.50 -79.35 -19.12
CA PRO A 639 58.55 -80.25 -18.64
C PRO A 639 59.13 -81.12 -19.76
N ARG A 640 58.26 -81.60 -20.67
CA ARG A 640 58.67 -82.40 -21.84
C ARG A 640 59.51 -81.56 -22.80
N SER A 641 59.11 -80.33 -23.07
CA SER A 641 59.86 -79.41 -23.94
C SER A 641 61.24 -79.06 -23.36
N LEU A 642 61.34 -78.86 -22.04
CA LEU A 642 62.60 -78.61 -21.33
C LEU A 642 63.51 -79.84 -21.34
N LYS A 643 62.95 -81.04 -21.19
CA LYS A 643 63.67 -82.31 -21.34
C LYS A 643 64.25 -82.45 -22.75
N MET A 644 63.43 -82.27 -23.79
CA MET A 644 63.90 -82.31 -25.18
C MET A 644 64.98 -81.26 -25.47
N LYS A 645 64.86 -80.05 -24.92
CA LYS A 645 65.89 -79.00 -25.09
C LYS A 645 67.21 -79.36 -24.40
N ARG A 646 67.16 -80.04 -23.24
CA ARG A 646 68.35 -80.59 -22.57
C ARG A 646 68.99 -81.70 -23.40
N GLU A 647 68.18 -82.61 -23.95
CA GLU A 647 68.64 -83.71 -24.82
C GLU A 647 69.26 -83.19 -26.13
N MET A 648 68.67 -82.18 -26.78
CA MET A 648 69.26 -81.56 -27.97
C MET A 648 70.55 -80.79 -27.67
N LYS A 649 70.66 -80.12 -26.52
CA LYS A 649 71.91 -79.48 -26.10
C LYS A 649 73.01 -80.52 -25.84
N ALA A 650 72.66 -81.67 -25.27
CA ALA A 650 73.59 -82.77 -25.06
C ALA A 650 74.09 -83.33 -26.41
N SER A 651 73.18 -83.60 -27.35
CA SER A 651 73.55 -84.14 -28.67
C SER A 651 74.31 -83.15 -29.57
N GLN A 652 74.05 -81.84 -29.45
CA GLN A 652 74.87 -80.81 -30.11
C GLN A 652 76.28 -80.73 -29.52
N LYS A 653 76.43 -80.94 -28.20
CA LYS A 653 77.73 -80.96 -27.53
C LYS A 653 78.55 -82.22 -27.89
N GLU A 654 77.88 -83.34 -28.11
CA GLU A 654 78.50 -84.57 -28.64
C GLU A 654 78.89 -84.48 -30.12
N LYS A 655 78.23 -83.64 -30.93
CA LYS A 655 78.58 -83.42 -32.35
C LYS A 655 79.63 -82.32 -32.57
N SER A 656 80.00 -81.57 -31.53
CA SER A 656 80.98 -80.46 -31.58
C SER A 656 82.28 -80.75 -30.83
N ASN A 657 82.36 -81.90 -30.17
CA ASN A 657 83.61 -82.59 -29.79
C ASN A 657 83.88 -83.70 -30.79
#